data_AF-A0A947W765-F1
#
_entry.id   AF-A0A947W765-F1
#
_cell.length_a   1.000
_cell.length_b   1.000
_cell.length_c   1.000
_cell.angle_alpha   90.00
_cell.angle_beta   90.00
_cell.angle_gamma   90.00
#
_symmetry.space_group_name_H-M   'P 1'
#
loop_
_entity.id
_entity.type
_entity.pdbx_description
1 polymer ?
#
loop_
_entity_poly.entity_id
_entity_poly.type
_entity_poly.pdbx_seq_one_letter_code
_entity_poly.pdbx_strand_id
1 'polypeptide(L)'
;MHRNIFPLIFLLLVFSFLGCSGKMADPIASKTEKPLSNPLVSENTDAGEHNLWAMGTIVFDIENMTAEVIMDRETEEHINVTSLIPNPYVVVNSIDTVNWIADVDVTLANPFTISGYDVRLIIFIDDAGHTLLNPDDFTGLYDIPEGPDVNPFKAYAKTEPNRIFAAVTRHTENLLIAIPEGNVNVPFAVDASYPGNADEPYQISNFSHGELNDVIGHSAIASVDVYAWNNDVDSVSLSCPSVTGPNPVTFNDMGNNNWQATIMNSQGASAGNYEAELMATTTGGGNLALFDLVNIQITHGTTGPGYVGSTACSGCHNDYYYDWSYHGHGFAINKVLGAAPDYPFSTVPSPPAGLDWTDISYVQGGFGDRALFLDTDGRLILGPDTQWNLATAHFTQFESPVRDTRDYDCGRCHTTGWVSFNENGGNHQDGRVGILGTWEEEGVGCEACHGPGGEHITNPGPGQMISDNTPELCGQCHKIDDTDRIYATDNLLHNAQQYTEYKAGTPHLLWGCWQCHDPHADITYEEQAPGWGWYLPCTHCHNYNTYTLTGGMAELECIDCHMPYAGLSAESTGSGVHKKGDVRAHIFRIDTTGVTLGNYFSTDGERTWVTPDGAGKVKLNLAYACMQCHNGTDAFQMTSYSFAASYASGLHTP
;
A
#
# COMPACT_ATOMS: atom_id res chain seq x y z
N MET A 1 4.88 -41.81 -55.84
CA MET A 1 5.96 -42.72 -56.28
C MET A 1 7.01 -42.79 -55.18
N HIS A 2 7.47 -44.00 -54.85
CA HIS A 2 8.59 -44.38 -53.94
C HIS A 2 8.47 -43.94 -52.47
N ARG A 3 8.13 -44.77 -51.47
CA ARG A 3 8.57 -46.10 -50.97
C ARG A 3 10.00 -46.17 -50.38
N ASN A 4 10.02 -46.36 -49.05
CA ASN A 4 10.86 -47.24 -48.20
C ASN A 4 12.13 -46.65 -47.51
N ILE A 5 12.16 -46.65 -46.16
CA ILE A 5 12.94 -47.56 -45.24
C ILE A 5 12.98 -46.98 -43.79
N PHE A 6 12.68 -47.82 -42.80
CA PHE A 6 12.81 -47.64 -41.32
C PHE A 6 14.25 -47.97 -40.86
N PRO A 7 14.78 -47.50 -39.69
CA PRO A 7 14.40 -48.04 -38.35
C PRO A 7 14.34 -46.97 -37.22
N LEU A 8 13.27 -46.89 -36.43
CA LEU A 8 13.06 -47.53 -35.11
C LEU A 8 14.17 -47.22 -34.08
N ILE A 9 14.07 -46.05 -33.43
CA ILE A 9 14.68 -45.77 -32.12
C ILE A 9 13.57 -45.41 -31.14
N PHE A 10 13.62 -46.09 -30.01
CA PHE A 10 12.65 -46.13 -28.93
C PHE A 10 12.85 -44.92 -28.01
N LEU A 11 11.85 -44.05 -27.87
CA LEU A 11 11.66 -43.26 -26.65
C LEU A 11 10.19 -42.85 -26.54
N LEU A 12 9.49 -43.43 -25.58
CA LEU A 12 8.14 -43.03 -25.20
C LEU A 12 8.18 -41.60 -24.63
N LEU A 13 7.53 -40.67 -25.32
CA LEU A 13 7.04 -39.42 -24.75
C LEU A 13 5.51 -39.46 -24.84
N VAL A 14 4.89 -39.75 -23.69
CA VAL A 14 3.44 -39.75 -23.53
C VAL A 14 3.00 -38.30 -23.31
N PHE A 15 2.29 -37.75 -24.28
CA PHE A 15 1.39 -36.62 -24.10
C PHE A 15 0.26 -37.03 -23.14
N SER A 16 0.01 -36.22 -22.11
CA SER A 16 -1.29 -36.24 -21.42
C SER A 16 -1.77 -34.81 -21.23
N PHE A 17 -2.95 -34.58 -21.79
CA PHE A 17 -3.85 -33.46 -21.63
C PHE A 17 -3.96 -32.96 -20.19
N LEU A 18 -3.90 -31.63 -20.03
CA LEU A 18 -4.38 -30.91 -18.87
C LEU A 18 -5.92 -30.98 -18.82
N GLY A 19 -6.44 -31.52 -17.73
CA GLY A 19 -7.85 -31.50 -17.37
C GLY A 19 -7.98 -31.71 -15.85
N CYS A 20 -8.53 -30.70 -15.18
CA CYS A 20 -8.55 -30.52 -13.73
C CYS A 20 -9.33 -31.59 -12.94
N SER A 21 -8.80 -31.92 -11.75
CA SER A 21 -9.50 -31.98 -10.45
C SER A 21 -8.79 -32.97 -9.51
N GLY A 22 -8.47 -32.56 -8.28
CA GLY A 22 -7.94 -33.51 -7.30
C GLY A 22 -7.23 -32.89 -6.11
N LYS A 23 -7.96 -32.89 -4.99
CA LYS A 23 -7.56 -32.75 -3.58
C LYS A 23 -6.12 -33.16 -3.22
N MET A 24 -5.53 -32.37 -2.33
CA MET A 24 -4.25 -32.58 -1.67
C MET A 24 -4.24 -33.84 -0.80
N ALA A 25 -3.12 -34.56 -0.84
CA ALA A 25 -2.70 -35.56 0.15
C ALA A 25 -1.18 -35.46 0.32
N ASP A 26 -0.73 -35.55 1.57
CA ASP A 26 0.65 -35.43 2.08
C ASP A 26 1.65 -36.42 1.46
N PRO A 27 2.96 -36.11 1.49
CA PRO A 27 4.00 -37.12 1.48
C PRO A 27 4.66 -37.25 2.86
N ILE A 28 4.44 -38.43 3.47
CA ILE A 28 5.23 -39.01 4.55
C ILE A 28 6.68 -39.17 4.10
N ALA A 29 7.65 -38.71 4.89
CA ALA A 29 9.06 -39.11 4.81
C ALA A 29 9.43 -40.01 6.00
N SER A 30 10.14 -41.11 5.71
CA SER A 30 10.37 -42.24 6.61
C SER A 30 11.32 -41.97 7.78
N LYS A 31 10.95 -42.47 8.96
CA LYS A 31 11.81 -42.62 10.15
C LYS A 31 12.97 -43.58 9.87
N THR A 32 14.20 -43.15 10.17
CA THR A 32 15.30 -44.04 10.55
C THR A 32 15.42 -44.01 12.07
N GLU A 33 15.12 -45.14 12.71
CA GLU A 33 15.27 -45.34 14.15
C GLU A 33 16.73 -45.17 14.60
N LYS A 34 16.94 -44.44 15.70
CA LYS A 34 18.13 -44.55 16.55
C LYS A 34 17.70 -45.08 17.93
N PRO A 35 18.56 -45.85 18.62
CA PRO A 35 18.14 -46.63 19.78
C PRO A 35 17.95 -45.76 21.03
N LEU A 36 16.89 -46.07 21.79
CA LEU A 36 16.62 -45.63 23.16
C LEU A 36 17.78 -46.02 24.10
N SER A 37 18.69 -45.09 24.36
CA SER A 37 19.52 -45.07 25.57
C SER A 37 20.29 -43.75 25.65
N ASN A 38 19.70 -42.71 26.25
CA ASN A 38 20.43 -41.60 26.85
C ASN A 38 19.56 -40.93 27.93
N PRO A 39 20.17 -40.33 28.98
CA PRO A 39 19.45 -39.75 30.11
C PRO A 39 18.52 -38.61 29.67
N LEU A 40 17.39 -38.47 30.37
CA LEU A 40 16.27 -37.55 30.10
C LEU A 40 16.61 -36.05 30.23
N VAL A 41 17.88 -35.67 30.41
CA VAL A 41 18.30 -34.29 30.58
C VAL A 41 19.59 -34.12 29.79
N SER A 42 19.63 -33.17 28.87
CA SER A 42 20.92 -32.73 28.30
C SER A 42 21.69 -32.00 29.41
N GLU A 43 22.96 -32.37 29.63
CA GLU A 43 23.82 -31.79 30.66
C GLU A 43 23.94 -30.26 30.47
N ASN A 44 23.04 -29.46 31.04
CA ASN A 44 23.14 -28.01 31.08
C ASN A 44 23.94 -27.65 32.35
N THR A 45 25.26 -27.81 32.27
CA THR A 45 26.20 -27.78 33.39
C THR A 45 26.47 -26.39 33.99
N ASP A 46 25.54 -25.43 33.92
CA ASP A 46 25.69 -24.12 34.59
C ASP A 46 24.32 -23.46 34.87
N ALA A 47 23.41 -24.16 35.56
CA ALA A 47 22.11 -23.63 35.97
C ALA A 47 22.17 -22.53 37.07
N GLY A 48 23.36 -22.05 37.45
CA GLY A 48 23.53 -20.96 38.41
C GLY A 48 22.88 -21.25 39.76
N GLU A 49 21.98 -20.38 40.21
CA GLU A 49 21.24 -20.49 41.48
C GLU A 49 19.97 -21.37 41.38
N HIS A 50 19.68 -21.97 40.23
CA HIS A 50 18.53 -22.85 40.01
C HIS A 50 18.80 -24.27 40.47
N ASN A 51 17.79 -24.87 41.11
CA ASN A 51 17.89 -26.20 41.68
C ASN A 51 16.61 -27.00 41.41
N LEU A 52 16.78 -28.18 40.80
CA LEU A 52 15.70 -29.11 40.54
C LEU A 52 15.21 -29.76 41.85
N TRP A 53 14.07 -29.30 42.36
CA TRP A 53 13.44 -29.78 43.60
C TRP A 53 12.65 -31.07 43.40
N ALA A 54 11.97 -31.21 42.26
CA ALA A 54 11.13 -32.36 41.98
C ALA A 54 11.02 -32.60 40.47
N MET A 55 10.87 -33.86 40.06
CA MET A 55 10.55 -34.24 38.70
C MET A 55 9.68 -35.50 38.75
N GLY A 56 8.76 -35.65 37.81
CA GLY A 56 7.90 -36.82 37.76
C GLY A 56 6.82 -36.68 36.72
N THR A 57 5.76 -37.47 36.89
CA THR A 57 4.62 -37.53 35.98
C THR A 57 3.31 -37.42 36.77
N ILE A 58 2.42 -36.54 36.32
CA ILE A 58 1.03 -36.51 36.75
C ILE A 58 0.25 -37.48 35.86
N VAL A 59 -0.33 -38.52 36.45
CA VAL A 59 -1.11 -39.54 35.75
C VAL A 59 -2.58 -39.27 36.00
N PHE A 60 -3.33 -38.91 34.96
CA PHE A 60 -4.75 -38.64 35.05
C PHE A 60 -5.59 -39.90 34.86
N ASP A 61 -6.51 -40.13 35.79
CA ASP A 61 -7.60 -41.09 35.65
C ASP A 61 -8.86 -40.34 35.23
N ILE A 62 -9.14 -40.42 33.92
CA ILE A 62 -10.25 -39.73 33.27
C ILE A 62 -11.61 -40.27 33.75
N GLU A 63 -11.70 -41.58 34.05
CA GLU A 63 -12.96 -42.20 34.46
C GLU A 63 -13.36 -41.78 35.87
N ASN A 64 -12.39 -41.67 36.78
CA ASN A 64 -12.62 -41.34 38.17
C ASN A 64 -12.45 -39.84 38.49
N MET A 65 -12.03 -39.02 37.51
CA MET A 65 -11.67 -37.61 37.69
C MET A 65 -10.67 -37.42 38.84
N THR A 66 -9.60 -38.20 38.82
CA THR A 66 -8.53 -38.14 39.81
C THR A 66 -7.17 -38.08 39.14
N ALA A 67 -6.15 -37.66 39.86
CA ALA A 67 -4.77 -37.70 39.38
C ALA A 67 -3.85 -38.27 40.47
N GLU A 68 -2.85 -39.03 40.06
CA GLU A 68 -1.76 -39.51 40.91
C GLU A 68 -0.43 -38.94 40.40
N VAL A 69 0.49 -38.65 41.31
CA VAL A 69 1.84 -38.18 40.95
C VAL A 69 2.86 -39.27 41.20
N ILE A 70 3.57 -39.65 40.14
CA ILE A 70 4.68 -40.61 40.16
C ILE A 70 5.98 -39.81 40.06
N MET A 71 6.75 -39.78 41.15
CA MET A 71 8.01 -39.02 41.21
C MET A 71 9.19 -39.82 40.67
N ASP A 72 10.05 -39.18 39.89
CA ASP A 72 11.33 -39.72 39.46
C ASP A 72 12.38 -39.51 40.55
N ARG A 73 12.88 -40.61 41.12
CA ARG A 73 13.73 -40.60 42.34
C ARG A 73 15.21 -40.91 42.09
N GLU A 74 15.63 -41.16 40.86
CA GLU A 74 16.92 -41.80 40.52
C GLU A 74 17.96 -40.87 39.85
N THR A 75 17.69 -39.58 39.65
CA THR A 75 18.59 -38.66 38.92
C THR A 75 19.63 -37.98 39.82
N GLU A 76 20.90 -37.96 39.37
CA GLU A 76 22.08 -37.60 40.19
C GLU A 76 22.29 -36.08 40.45
N GLU A 77 21.60 -35.18 39.74
CA GLU A 77 21.80 -33.71 39.81
C GLU A 77 20.68 -32.92 40.51
N HIS A 78 19.68 -33.58 41.07
CA HIS A 78 18.55 -32.92 41.74
C HIS A 78 18.88 -32.66 43.22
N ILE A 79 18.17 -31.73 43.90
CA ILE A 79 18.02 -31.77 45.37
C ILE A 79 17.10 -32.95 45.77
N ASN A 80 17.18 -34.08 45.04
CA ASN A 80 16.43 -35.30 45.27
C ASN A 80 17.14 -36.23 46.27
N VAL A 81 17.86 -35.65 47.24
CA VAL A 81 18.32 -36.42 48.38
C VAL A 81 17.42 -36.13 49.55
N THR A 82 16.15 -36.50 49.39
CA THR A 82 15.39 -37.15 50.46
C THR A 82 14.02 -37.62 49.95
N SER A 83 13.58 -38.77 50.45
CA SER A 83 12.17 -39.16 50.53
C SER A 83 11.27 -38.17 51.32
N LEU A 84 11.74 -36.95 51.57
CA LEU A 84 11.14 -35.96 52.44
C LEU A 84 10.33 -34.91 51.69
N ILE A 85 10.63 -34.60 50.41
CA ILE A 85 9.73 -33.77 49.58
C ILE A 85 8.49 -34.63 49.24
N PRO A 86 7.31 -34.26 49.78
CA PRO A 86 6.08 -34.99 49.49
C PRO A 86 5.70 -34.79 48.02
N ASN A 87 4.99 -35.76 47.46
CA ASN A 87 4.43 -35.60 46.12
C ASN A 87 3.54 -34.34 46.07
N PRO A 88 3.59 -33.57 44.97
CA PRO A 88 2.58 -32.55 44.69
C PRO A 88 1.17 -33.11 44.92
N TYR A 89 0.33 -32.36 45.62
CA TYR A 89 -1.06 -32.74 45.82
C TYR A 89 -1.90 -32.13 44.71
N VAL A 90 -2.53 -32.99 43.90
CA VAL A 90 -3.31 -32.57 42.74
C VAL A 90 -4.79 -32.80 43.02
N VAL A 91 -5.59 -31.74 42.93
CA VAL A 91 -7.05 -31.82 42.95
C VAL A 91 -7.55 -31.60 41.54
N VAL A 92 -8.25 -32.59 40.99
CA VAL A 92 -8.91 -32.47 39.70
C VAL A 92 -10.24 -31.74 39.88
N ASN A 93 -10.33 -30.53 39.35
CA ASN A 93 -11.54 -29.73 39.36
C ASN A 93 -12.50 -30.20 38.26
N SER A 94 -11.95 -30.38 37.05
CA SER A 94 -12.70 -30.93 35.91
C SER A 94 -11.75 -31.49 34.85
N ILE A 95 -12.28 -32.37 34.00
CA ILE A 95 -11.60 -32.84 32.79
C ILE A 95 -12.57 -32.67 31.62
N ASP A 96 -12.23 -31.79 30.69
CA ASP A 96 -12.91 -31.63 29.43
C ASP A 96 -12.41 -32.71 28.46
N THR A 97 -13.22 -33.75 28.23
CA THR A 97 -12.90 -34.86 27.33
C THR A 97 -13.21 -34.56 25.86
N VAL A 98 -13.77 -33.38 25.55
CA VAL A 98 -13.98 -32.92 24.18
C VAL A 98 -12.74 -32.16 23.72
N ASN A 99 -12.26 -31.23 24.54
CA ASN A 99 -11.08 -30.42 24.23
C ASN A 99 -9.78 -30.99 24.82
N TRP A 100 -9.88 -32.08 25.60
CA TRP A 100 -8.77 -32.75 26.27
C TRP A 100 -7.96 -31.82 27.18
N ILE A 101 -8.67 -31.12 28.07
CA ILE A 101 -8.10 -30.17 29.03
C ILE A 101 -8.42 -30.60 30.46
N ALA A 102 -7.39 -30.74 31.29
CA ALA A 102 -7.52 -30.95 32.73
C ALA A 102 -7.39 -29.63 33.48
N ASP A 103 -8.41 -29.26 34.25
CA ASP A 103 -8.37 -28.17 35.23
C ASP A 103 -8.02 -28.75 36.59
N VAL A 104 -6.84 -28.41 37.09
CA VAL A 104 -6.30 -28.94 38.35
C VAL A 104 -5.78 -27.84 39.26
N ASP A 105 -5.99 -28.01 40.56
CA ASP A 105 -5.26 -27.27 41.58
C ASP A 105 -4.07 -28.12 42.05
N VAL A 106 -2.86 -27.62 41.86
CA VAL A 106 -1.62 -28.31 42.24
C VAL A 106 -0.99 -27.60 43.42
N THR A 107 -0.91 -28.30 44.55
CA THR A 107 -0.26 -27.83 45.77
C THR A 107 1.16 -28.38 45.88
N LEU A 108 2.13 -27.47 45.93
CA LEU A 108 3.50 -27.78 46.32
C LEU A 108 3.67 -27.55 47.83
N ALA A 109 4.57 -28.32 48.45
CA ALA A 109 4.91 -28.18 49.86
C ALA A 109 6.42 -28.13 50.03
N ASN A 110 6.90 -27.15 50.80
CA ASN A 110 8.30 -27.09 51.23
C ASN A 110 8.37 -27.66 52.65
N PRO A 111 8.81 -28.92 52.84
CA PRO A 111 8.89 -29.54 54.16
C PRO A 111 10.16 -29.16 54.93
N PHE A 112 11.08 -28.42 54.31
CA PHE A 112 12.39 -28.13 54.88
C PHE A 112 12.36 -26.93 55.82
N THR A 113 13.46 -26.77 56.58
CA THR A 113 13.71 -25.59 57.41
C THR A 113 14.37 -24.43 56.65
N ILE A 114 14.62 -24.61 55.35
CA ILE A 114 15.17 -23.59 54.44
C ILE A 114 14.08 -23.17 53.46
N SER A 115 14.15 -21.92 53.00
CA SER A 115 13.20 -21.38 52.02
C SER A 115 13.77 -21.53 50.60
N GLY A 116 12.90 -21.71 49.62
CA GLY A 116 13.24 -21.55 48.20
C GLY A 116 12.71 -20.22 47.69
N TYR A 117 13.18 -19.80 46.54
CA TYR A 117 12.80 -18.54 45.90
C TYR A 117 12.39 -18.82 44.46
N ASP A 118 11.41 -18.05 43.97
CA ASP A 118 10.88 -18.16 42.61
C ASP A 118 10.64 -19.61 42.16
N VAL A 119 9.88 -20.34 42.96
CA VAL A 119 9.59 -21.76 42.70
C VAL A 119 8.65 -21.89 41.50
N ARG A 120 9.04 -22.69 40.51
CA ARG A 120 8.33 -22.87 39.24
C ARG A 120 7.98 -24.34 39.05
N LEU A 121 6.73 -24.63 38.71
CA LEU A 121 6.32 -25.94 38.21
C LEU A 121 6.29 -25.90 36.69
N ILE A 122 7.25 -26.57 36.06
CA ILE A 122 7.44 -26.68 34.62
C ILE A 122 6.67 -27.89 34.10
N ILE A 123 5.83 -27.71 33.10
CA ILE A 123 5.17 -28.81 32.37
C ILE A 123 5.97 -29.01 31.08
N PHE A 124 6.46 -30.23 30.84
CA PHE A 124 7.24 -30.47 29.62
C PHE A 124 6.32 -30.58 28.41
N ILE A 125 6.70 -29.89 27.34
CA ILE A 125 6.08 -30.08 26.03
C ILE A 125 6.72 -31.30 25.37
N ASP A 126 5.87 -32.16 24.80
CA ASP A 126 6.31 -33.36 24.11
C ASP A 126 5.57 -33.56 22.78
N ASP A 127 6.04 -34.50 21.97
CA ASP A 127 5.42 -34.90 20.70
C ASP A 127 3.98 -35.40 20.83
N ALA A 128 3.54 -35.72 22.05
CA ALA A 128 2.16 -36.12 22.29
C ALA A 128 1.22 -34.90 22.31
N GLY A 129 1.74 -33.71 22.64
CA GLY A 129 0.99 -32.46 22.69
C GLY A 129 0.62 -32.01 24.11
N HIS A 130 1.31 -32.50 25.15
CA HIS A 130 1.14 -31.95 26.49
C HIS A 130 1.61 -30.50 26.54
N THR A 131 0.82 -29.63 27.17
CA THR A 131 1.24 -28.25 27.42
C THR A 131 0.39 -27.62 28.52
N LEU A 132 0.91 -26.55 29.13
CA LEU A 132 0.17 -25.71 30.05
C LEU A 132 -0.50 -24.57 29.26
N LEU A 133 -1.82 -24.44 29.40
CA LEU A 133 -2.64 -23.46 28.66
C LEU A 133 -2.76 -22.12 29.39
N ASN A 134 -2.35 -22.06 30.65
CA ASN A 134 -2.31 -20.85 31.47
C ASN A 134 -0.94 -20.64 32.14
N PRO A 135 0.17 -20.70 31.38
CA PRO A 135 1.51 -20.47 31.94
C PRO A 135 1.61 -19.06 32.51
N ASP A 136 2.52 -18.88 33.47
CA ASP A 136 2.92 -17.54 33.88
C ASP A 136 4.03 -17.01 32.93
N ASP A 137 4.99 -17.85 32.55
CA ASP A 137 6.04 -17.61 31.54
C ASP A 137 6.62 -18.98 31.08
N PHE A 138 7.66 -18.97 30.26
CA PHE A 138 8.38 -20.14 29.71
C PHE A 138 9.88 -20.09 30.06
N THR A 139 10.52 -21.25 30.15
CA THR A 139 11.95 -21.37 30.50
C THR A 139 12.64 -22.45 29.68
N GLY A 140 13.92 -22.24 29.35
CA GLY A 140 14.79 -23.27 28.76
C GLY A 140 15.42 -24.23 29.78
N LEU A 141 15.03 -24.12 31.05
CA LEU A 141 15.55 -24.98 32.11
C LEU A 141 14.98 -26.41 32.03
N TYR A 142 15.86 -27.38 32.28
CA TYR A 142 15.57 -28.82 32.41
C TYR A 142 14.85 -29.45 31.21
N ASP A 143 15.23 -29.06 29.99
CA ASP A 143 14.63 -29.61 28.78
C ASP A 143 14.88 -31.12 28.59
N ILE A 144 13.89 -31.81 28.01
CA ILE A 144 13.92 -33.25 27.75
C ILE A 144 14.36 -33.54 26.31
N PRO A 145 15.07 -34.65 26.04
CA PRO A 145 15.38 -35.06 24.68
C PRO A 145 14.11 -35.14 23.82
N GLU A 146 14.15 -34.53 22.64
CA GLU A 146 13.03 -34.49 21.67
C GLU A 146 11.89 -33.50 22.00
N GLY A 147 11.98 -32.72 23.09
CA GLY A 147 11.10 -31.58 23.39
C GLY A 147 11.51 -30.28 22.66
N PRO A 148 10.67 -29.23 22.68
CA PRO A 148 11.08 -27.90 22.27
C PRO A 148 12.03 -27.26 23.29
N ASP A 149 12.93 -26.39 22.83
CA ASP A 149 13.98 -25.75 23.65
C ASP A 149 13.45 -24.89 24.83
N VAL A 150 12.12 -24.71 24.96
CA VAL A 150 11.45 -23.94 26.03
C VAL A 150 10.19 -24.64 26.53
N ASN A 151 9.99 -24.63 27.85
CA ASN A 151 8.87 -25.28 28.52
C ASN A 151 8.05 -24.28 29.37
N PRO A 152 6.70 -24.36 29.35
CA PRO A 152 5.85 -23.48 30.13
C PRO A 152 5.92 -23.81 31.62
N PHE A 153 5.79 -22.79 32.47
CA PHE A 153 5.73 -23.00 33.91
C PHE A 153 4.67 -22.16 34.63
N LYS A 154 4.36 -22.59 35.84
CA LYS A 154 3.55 -21.86 36.81
C LYS A 154 4.42 -21.45 38.00
N ALA A 155 4.48 -20.16 38.31
CA ALA A 155 5.20 -19.64 39.46
C ALA A 155 4.33 -19.73 40.73
N TYR A 156 4.95 -20.15 41.83
CA TYR A 156 4.31 -20.31 43.12
C TYR A 156 4.66 -19.15 44.06
N ALA A 157 3.82 -18.95 45.08
CA ALA A 157 3.99 -17.91 46.09
C ALA A 157 4.10 -16.49 45.51
N LYS A 158 3.44 -16.22 44.37
CA LYS A 158 3.46 -14.94 43.65
C LYS A 158 3.08 -13.72 44.48
N THR A 159 2.27 -13.92 45.52
CA THR A 159 1.82 -12.86 46.44
C THR A 159 2.78 -12.61 47.61
N GLU A 160 3.73 -13.51 47.83
CA GLU A 160 4.73 -13.36 48.89
C GLU A 160 5.84 -12.41 48.43
N PRO A 161 6.39 -11.56 49.32
CA PRO A 161 7.54 -10.74 49.00
C PRO A 161 8.69 -11.60 48.47
N ASN A 162 9.28 -11.16 47.36
CA ASN A 162 10.36 -11.88 46.66
C ASN A 162 10.00 -13.28 46.15
N ARG A 163 8.70 -13.60 45.99
CA ARG A 163 8.21 -14.95 45.67
C ARG A 163 8.83 -16.02 46.58
N ILE A 164 9.01 -15.70 47.85
CA ILE A 164 9.63 -16.61 48.80
C ILE A 164 8.69 -17.78 49.08
N PHE A 165 9.18 -19.00 48.82
CA PHE A 165 8.53 -20.23 49.22
C PHE A 165 9.10 -20.64 50.59
N ALA A 166 8.50 -20.06 51.63
CA ALA A 166 9.00 -20.18 53.00
C ALA A 166 9.09 -21.63 53.50
N ALA A 167 9.97 -21.85 54.48
CA ALA A 167 10.11 -23.12 55.17
C ALA A 167 8.78 -23.59 55.77
N VAL A 168 8.44 -24.86 55.61
CA VAL A 168 7.24 -25.51 56.18
C VAL A 168 5.92 -24.88 55.70
N THR A 169 5.88 -24.33 54.49
CA THR A 169 4.65 -23.79 53.87
C THR A 169 4.16 -24.65 52.71
N ARG A 170 2.95 -24.32 52.23
CA ARG A 170 2.32 -24.90 51.05
C ARG A 170 1.70 -23.78 50.25
N HIS A 171 1.81 -23.88 48.94
CA HIS A 171 1.20 -22.95 48.00
C HIS A 171 0.50 -23.75 46.92
N THR A 172 -0.64 -23.25 46.46
CA THR A 172 -1.48 -23.90 45.44
C THR A 172 -1.63 -22.96 44.28
N GLU A 173 -1.45 -23.47 43.08
CA GLU A 173 -1.74 -22.77 41.82
C GLU A 173 -2.72 -23.62 41.00
N ASN A 174 -3.52 -22.94 40.20
CA ASN A 174 -4.41 -23.58 39.25
C ASN A 174 -3.72 -23.73 37.89
N LEU A 175 -3.75 -24.94 37.34
CA LEU A 175 -3.15 -25.29 36.06
C LEU A 175 -4.24 -25.83 35.12
N LEU A 176 -4.27 -25.29 33.90
CA LEU A 176 -5.07 -25.81 32.79
C LEU A 176 -4.13 -26.56 31.86
N ILE A 177 -4.18 -27.89 31.89
CA ILE A 177 -3.20 -28.74 31.21
C ILE A 177 -3.87 -29.43 30.01
N ALA A 178 -3.29 -29.29 28.83
CA ALA A 178 -3.67 -30.09 27.68
C ALA A 178 -3.17 -31.53 27.88
N ILE A 179 -4.09 -32.50 27.80
CA ILE A 179 -3.85 -33.93 28.00
C ILE A 179 -4.35 -34.73 26.80
N PRO A 180 -3.56 -34.83 25.72
CA PRO A 180 -3.97 -35.41 24.43
C PRO A 180 -4.64 -36.78 24.53
N GLU A 181 -5.59 -37.07 23.62
CA GLU A 181 -6.33 -38.34 23.62
C GLU A 181 -5.40 -39.56 23.65
N GLY A 182 -5.52 -40.38 24.69
CA GLY A 182 -4.71 -41.59 24.86
C GLY A 182 -3.32 -41.36 25.49
N ASN A 183 -2.94 -40.12 25.79
CA ASN A 183 -1.75 -39.81 26.58
C ASN A 183 -2.11 -38.90 27.77
N VAL A 184 -2.28 -39.54 28.91
CA VAL A 184 -2.76 -38.91 30.17
C VAL A 184 -1.65 -38.74 31.20
N ASN A 185 -0.40 -38.93 30.77
CA ASN A 185 0.79 -38.93 31.60
C ASN A 185 1.56 -37.65 31.33
N VAL A 186 1.40 -36.65 32.19
CA VAL A 186 1.99 -35.32 32.02
C VAL A 186 3.31 -35.24 32.78
N PRO A 187 4.45 -35.24 32.10
CA PRO A 187 5.75 -35.09 32.75
C PRO A 187 5.96 -33.64 33.20
N PHE A 188 6.60 -33.44 34.35
CA PHE A 188 6.83 -32.12 34.94
C PHE A 188 8.15 -32.05 35.73
N ALA A 189 8.62 -30.83 35.95
CA ALA A 189 9.69 -30.49 36.88
C ALA A 189 9.28 -29.38 37.83
N VAL A 190 9.95 -29.29 38.99
CA VAL A 190 9.84 -28.19 39.93
C VAL A 190 11.22 -27.60 40.13
N ASP A 191 11.39 -26.37 39.65
CA ASP A 191 12.58 -25.57 39.84
C ASP A 191 12.44 -24.65 41.05
N ALA A 192 13.55 -24.35 41.70
CA ALA A 192 13.61 -23.34 42.73
C ALA A 192 15.01 -22.71 42.81
N SER A 193 15.05 -21.40 43.00
CA SER A 193 16.27 -20.68 43.28
C SER A 193 16.70 -20.79 44.75
N TYR A 194 18.00 -20.97 44.99
CA TYR A 194 18.62 -21.01 46.30
C TYR A 194 20.11 -20.58 46.22
N PRO A 195 20.66 -19.83 47.20
CA PRO A 195 20.07 -19.42 48.49
C PRO A 195 19.21 -18.16 48.46
N GLY A 196 19.06 -17.53 47.30
CA GLY A 196 18.24 -16.35 47.07
C GLY A 196 17.49 -16.45 45.75
N ASN A 197 16.96 -15.32 45.30
CA ASN A 197 16.40 -15.20 43.96
C ASN A 197 17.53 -15.16 42.94
N ALA A 198 17.38 -15.92 41.84
CA ALA A 198 18.30 -15.87 40.72
C ALA A 198 18.30 -14.50 40.04
N ASP A 199 19.42 -14.17 39.41
CA ASP A 199 19.65 -12.90 38.72
C ASP A 199 18.91 -12.77 37.39
N GLU A 200 18.26 -13.83 36.89
CA GLU A 200 17.49 -13.83 35.64
C GLU A 200 16.15 -13.09 35.75
N PRO A 201 15.49 -12.76 34.61
CA PRO A 201 14.18 -12.16 34.65
C PRO A 201 13.18 -13.19 35.20
N TYR A 202 12.22 -12.73 35.99
CA TYR A 202 11.24 -13.62 36.65
C TYR A 202 9.80 -13.41 36.15
N GLN A 203 9.57 -12.38 35.33
CA GLN A 203 8.25 -12.06 34.78
C GLN A 203 8.36 -11.19 33.52
N ILE A 204 7.69 -11.62 32.44
CA ILE A 204 7.32 -10.78 31.30
C ILE A 204 5.83 -10.46 31.42
N SER A 205 5.42 -9.22 31.17
CA SER A 205 4.00 -8.85 31.25
C SER A 205 3.67 -7.59 30.47
N ASN A 206 2.37 -7.29 30.35
CA ASN A 206 1.86 -6.08 29.72
C ASN A 206 2.33 -5.85 28.27
N PHE A 207 2.58 -6.95 27.53
CA PHE A 207 2.86 -6.83 26.10
C PHE A 207 1.67 -6.17 25.39
N SER A 208 1.97 -5.17 24.58
CA SER A 208 1.01 -4.51 23.71
C SER A 208 1.73 -3.94 22.52
N HIS A 209 1.00 -3.70 21.43
CA HIS A 209 1.53 -2.96 20.29
C HIS A 209 0.48 -2.01 19.73
N GLY A 210 0.94 -0.95 19.07
CA GLY A 210 0.10 -0.08 18.26
C GLY A 210 -0.47 -0.80 17.04
N GLU A 211 -1.32 -0.14 16.26
CA GLU A 211 -1.92 -0.78 15.09
C GLU A 211 -0.85 -1.23 14.08
N LEU A 212 -0.87 -2.52 13.74
CA LEU A 212 0.00 -3.14 12.74
C LEU A 212 -0.89 -3.85 11.73
N ASN A 213 -0.68 -3.62 10.44
CA ASN A 213 -1.60 -4.09 9.43
C ASN A 213 -0.94 -4.98 8.35
N ASP A 214 -1.77 -5.54 7.46
CA ASP A 214 -1.37 -6.50 6.44
C ASP A 214 -0.57 -5.91 5.26
N VAL A 215 -0.27 -4.60 5.28
CA VAL A 215 0.59 -3.95 4.30
C VAL A 215 2.06 -4.23 4.62
N ILE A 216 2.80 -4.74 3.62
CA ILE A 216 4.24 -4.97 3.72
C ILE A 216 4.93 -3.64 4.10
N GLY A 217 5.72 -3.67 5.17
CA GLY A 217 6.46 -2.51 5.66
C GLY A 217 5.69 -1.60 6.63
N HIS A 218 4.40 -1.86 6.88
CA HIS A 218 3.69 -1.14 7.94
C HIS A 218 4.34 -1.45 9.30
N SER A 219 4.47 -0.42 10.14
CA SER A 219 5.19 -0.52 11.41
C SER A 219 4.39 0.03 12.58
N ALA A 220 4.58 -0.55 13.75
CA ALA A 220 3.95 -0.16 15.00
C ALA A 220 4.96 -0.15 16.15
N ILE A 221 4.68 0.58 17.22
CA ILE A 221 5.45 0.50 18.46
C ILE A 221 4.90 -0.65 19.30
N ALA A 222 5.75 -1.60 19.67
CA ALA A 222 5.48 -2.60 20.68
C ALA A 222 6.10 -2.18 22.02
N SER A 223 5.42 -2.51 23.12
CA SER A 223 5.82 -2.22 24.49
C SER A 223 5.62 -3.47 25.35
N VAL A 224 6.55 -3.73 26.27
CA VAL A 224 6.49 -4.84 27.24
C VAL A 224 7.15 -4.44 28.55
N ASP A 225 6.67 -4.99 29.66
CA ASP A 225 7.30 -4.83 30.98
C ASP A 225 8.04 -6.12 31.37
N VAL A 226 9.31 -5.99 31.75
CA VAL A 226 10.18 -7.12 32.12
C VAL A 226 10.80 -6.87 33.49
N TYR A 227 10.63 -7.83 34.41
CA TYR A 227 11.07 -7.70 35.80
C TYR A 227 12.18 -8.71 36.11
N ALA A 228 13.24 -8.22 36.74
CA ALA A 228 14.32 -9.02 37.30
C ALA A 228 14.58 -8.59 38.76
N TRP A 229 14.99 -9.51 39.62
CA TRP A 229 15.12 -9.24 41.07
C TRP A 229 16.15 -8.16 41.41
N ASN A 230 17.21 -8.07 40.59
CA ASN A 230 18.26 -7.05 40.72
C ASN A 230 18.12 -5.88 39.72
N ASN A 231 16.98 -5.79 39.02
CA ASN A 231 16.74 -4.86 37.91
C ASN A 231 17.85 -4.91 36.82
N ASP A 232 18.53 -6.05 36.70
CA ASP A 232 19.51 -6.31 35.65
C ASP A 232 18.78 -7.05 34.53
N VAL A 233 18.36 -6.33 33.50
CA VAL A 233 17.85 -6.91 32.25
C VAL A 233 18.77 -6.39 31.15
N ASP A 234 19.47 -7.29 30.47
CA ASP A 234 20.49 -6.97 29.47
C ASP A 234 19.87 -6.82 28.07
N SER A 235 19.00 -7.77 27.70
CA SER A 235 18.35 -7.74 26.40
C SER A 235 16.92 -8.24 26.46
N VAL A 236 16.07 -7.62 25.63
CA VAL A 236 14.70 -8.06 25.35
C VAL A 236 14.54 -8.12 23.84
N SER A 237 14.00 -9.22 23.33
CA SER A 237 13.78 -9.41 21.90
C SER A 237 12.47 -10.12 21.60
N LEU A 238 11.92 -9.87 20.41
CA LEU A 238 10.73 -10.53 19.90
C LEU A 238 11.02 -11.25 18.59
N SER A 239 10.63 -12.51 18.49
CA SER A 239 10.73 -13.32 17.28
C SER A 239 9.33 -13.64 16.74
N CYS A 240 9.03 -13.17 15.53
CA CYS A 240 7.84 -13.60 14.79
C CYS A 240 8.18 -13.74 13.31
N PRO A 241 8.78 -14.86 12.87
CA PRO A 241 9.29 -15.01 11.52
C PRO A 241 8.25 -14.77 10.42
N SER A 242 6.99 -15.09 10.69
CA SER A 242 5.86 -14.87 9.79
C SER A 242 5.45 -13.41 9.61
N VAL A 243 5.86 -12.50 10.52
CA VAL A 243 5.51 -11.07 10.48
C VAL A 243 6.77 -10.21 10.35
N THR A 244 7.69 -10.29 11.30
CA THR A 244 8.87 -9.42 11.41
C THR A 244 10.07 -9.91 10.61
N GLY A 245 9.98 -11.12 10.02
CA GLY A 245 11.07 -11.76 9.30
C GLY A 245 12.00 -12.59 10.19
N PRO A 246 13.06 -13.20 9.63
CA PRO A 246 13.82 -14.27 10.28
C PRO A 246 14.71 -13.80 11.45
N ASN A 247 14.90 -12.50 11.63
CA ASN A 247 15.73 -11.94 12.69
C ASN A 247 14.85 -11.40 13.83
N PRO A 248 15.19 -11.69 15.10
CA PRO A 248 14.50 -11.11 16.24
C PRO A 248 14.59 -9.57 16.27
N VAL A 249 13.51 -8.91 16.69
CA VAL A 249 13.44 -7.47 16.92
C VAL A 249 13.92 -7.16 18.34
N THR A 250 14.99 -6.38 18.49
CA THR A 250 15.51 -5.97 19.80
C THR A 250 14.77 -4.75 20.35
N PHE A 251 14.43 -4.78 21.63
CA PHE A 251 13.78 -3.70 22.35
C PHE A 251 14.81 -2.80 23.03
N ASN A 252 14.42 -1.53 23.20
CA ASN A 252 15.19 -0.53 23.93
C ASN A 252 14.61 -0.36 25.33
N ASP A 253 15.49 -0.28 26.34
CA ASP A 253 15.12 0.04 27.71
C ASP A 253 14.62 1.49 27.82
N MET A 254 13.38 1.66 28.26
CA MET A 254 12.74 2.95 28.48
C MET A 254 12.76 3.38 29.97
N GLY A 255 13.34 2.55 30.83
CA GLY A 255 13.35 2.69 32.28
C GLY A 255 12.05 2.23 32.94
N ASN A 256 12.10 2.04 34.27
CA ASN A 256 10.98 1.52 35.07
C ASN A 256 10.46 0.18 34.55
N ASN A 257 11.36 -0.73 34.15
CA ASN A 257 11.06 -2.07 33.65
C ASN A 257 10.33 -2.12 32.29
N ASN A 258 10.12 -0.97 31.63
CA ASN A 258 9.43 -0.89 30.35
C ASN A 258 10.42 -0.92 29.19
N TRP A 259 10.12 -1.73 28.17
CA TRP A 259 10.93 -1.93 26.98
C TRP A 259 10.10 -1.67 25.73
N GLN A 260 10.65 -0.99 24.72
CA GLN A 260 9.94 -0.67 23.48
C GLN A 260 10.75 -0.94 22.21
N ALA A 261 10.07 -1.41 21.17
CA ALA A 261 10.63 -1.61 19.84
C ALA A 261 9.66 -1.19 18.74
N THR A 262 10.20 -0.83 17.57
CA THR A 262 9.39 -0.75 16.35
C THR A 262 9.33 -2.13 15.72
N ILE A 263 8.12 -2.71 15.64
CA ILE A 263 7.85 -3.94 14.88
C ILE A 263 7.29 -3.58 13.50
N MET A 264 7.60 -4.39 12.49
CA MET A 264 7.20 -4.16 11.10
C MET A 264 6.67 -5.45 10.49
N ASN A 265 5.56 -5.36 9.74
CA ASN A 265 5.08 -6.46 8.92
C ASN A 265 5.97 -6.59 7.67
N SER A 266 7.17 -7.13 7.86
CA SER A 266 8.19 -7.27 6.82
C SER A 266 7.88 -8.39 5.83
N GLN A 267 7.01 -9.32 6.21
CA GLN A 267 6.65 -10.48 5.40
C GLN A 267 5.30 -10.33 4.66
N GLY A 268 4.52 -9.29 4.93
CA GLY A 268 3.18 -9.15 4.37
C GLY A 268 2.20 -10.18 4.92
N ALA A 269 2.33 -10.50 6.20
CA ALA A 269 1.42 -11.35 6.93
C ALA A 269 -0.01 -10.81 6.77
N SER A 270 -0.95 -11.67 6.39
CA SER A 270 -2.36 -11.30 6.25
C SER A 270 -2.99 -10.93 7.60
N ALA A 271 -4.12 -10.24 7.61
CA ALA A 271 -4.83 -9.97 8.86
C ALA A 271 -5.11 -11.26 9.65
N GLY A 272 -4.91 -11.20 10.96
CA GLY A 272 -4.97 -12.33 11.85
C GLY A 272 -4.04 -12.20 13.04
N ASN A 273 -4.01 -13.25 13.85
CA ASN A 273 -3.23 -13.30 15.07
C ASN A 273 -2.03 -14.20 14.85
N TYR A 274 -0.84 -13.67 15.12
CA TYR A 274 0.41 -14.38 14.96
C TYR A 274 1.05 -14.52 16.33
N GLU A 275 1.30 -15.76 16.73
CA GLU A 275 2.10 -16.03 17.91
C GLU A 275 3.54 -15.56 17.69
N ALA A 276 4.09 -14.90 18.68
CA ALA A 276 5.43 -14.36 18.70
C ALA A 276 6.08 -14.71 20.04
N GLU A 277 7.36 -15.07 19.98
CA GLU A 277 8.14 -15.39 21.16
C GLU A 277 8.87 -14.14 21.65
N LEU A 278 8.64 -13.74 22.89
CA LEU A 278 9.48 -12.80 23.61
C LEU A 278 10.57 -13.55 24.36
N MET A 279 11.77 -12.99 24.37
CA MET A 279 12.91 -13.49 25.13
C MET A 279 13.55 -12.34 25.90
N ALA A 280 13.79 -12.53 27.19
CA ALA A 280 14.51 -11.61 28.05
C ALA A 280 15.72 -12.29 28.72
N THR A 281 16.85 -11.57 28.81
CA THR A 281 18.11 -12.07 29.38
C THR A 281 18.75 -11.05 30.32
N THR A 282 19.74 -11.46 31.12
CA THR A 282 20.49 -10.60 32.05
C THR A 282 21.99 -10.67 31.81
N THR A 283 22.73 -9.67 32.32
CA THR A 283 24.14 -9.47 31.97
C THR A 283 25.00 -10.62 32.50
N GLY A 284 25.54 -11.46 31.60
CA GLY A 284 26.38 -12.59 31.99
C GLY A 284 25.63 -13.80 32.54
N GLY A 285 24.29 -13.77 32.56
CA GLY A 285 23.46 -14.96 32.68
C GLY A 285 23.60 -15.77 31.40
N GLY A 286 24.03 -17.03 31.49
CA GLY A 286 24.14 -17.96 30.36
C GLY A 286 22.77 -18.30 29.76
N ASN A 287 22.48 -19.60 29.54
CA ASN A 287 21.23 -20.12 28.96
C ASN A 287 19.95 -19.89 29.81
N LEU A 288 19.91 -18.85 30.65
CA LEU A 288 18.89 -18.52 31.64
C LEU A 288 17.97 -17.41 31.13
N ALA A 289 17.40 -17.63 29.95
CA ALA A 289 16.44 -16.71 29.35
C ALA A 289 15.03 -17.01 29.85
N LEU A 290 14.27 -15.94 30.10
CA LEU A 290 12.83 -16.02 30.33
C LEU A 290 12.11 -15.77 29.01
N PHE A 291 11.08 -16.57 28.74
CA PHE A 291 10.32 -16.48 27.49
C PHE A 291 8.84 -16.26 27.76
N ASP A 292 8.14 -15.62 26.83
CA ASP A 292 6.68 -15.51 26.84
C ASP A 292 6.13 -15.63 25.41
N LEU A 293 4.94 -16.19 25.25
CA LEU A 293 4.24 -16.30 23.97
C LEU A 293 3.16 -15.23 23.90
N VAL A 294 3.38 -14.24 23.04
CA VAL A 294 2.48 -13.12 22.84
C VAL A 294 1.85 -13.16 21.46
N ASN A 295 0.75 -12.42 21.30
CA ASN A 295 0.09 -12.32 20.01
C ASN A 295 0.38 -10.97 19.36
N ILE A 296 0.93 -11.00 18.15
CA ILE A 296 0.90 -9.86 17.24
C ILE A 296 -0.42 -9.90 16.47
N GLN A 297 -1.26 -8.90 16.70
CA GLN A 297 -2.48 -8.70 15.92
C GLN A 297 -2.13 -7.95 14.64
N ILE A 298 -2.36 -8.59 13.49
CA ILE A 298 -2.36 -7.91 12.21
C ILE A 298 -3.80 -7.56 11.89
N THR A 299 -4.10 -6.27 11.86
CA THR A 299 -5.37 -5.77 11.35
C THR A 299 -5.36 -5.80 9.83
N HIS A 300 -6.54 -5.86 9.21
CA HIS A 300 -6.60 -5.43 7.82
C HIS A 300 -6.18 -3.97 7.78
N GLY A 301 -5.22 -3.66 6.92
CA GLY A 301 -4.85 -2.28 6.68
C GLY A 301 -6.07 -1.57 6.17
N THR A 302 -6.67 -0.74 7.00
CA THR A 302 -7.34 0.43 6.46
C THR A 302 -6.24 1.39 6.02
N THR A 303 -5.56 1.08 4.91
CA THR A 303 -5.63 2.11 3.89
C THR A 303 -7.14 2.26 3.71
N GLY A 304 -7.76 3.33 4.23
CA GLY A 304 -9.09 3.65 3.70
C GLY A 304 -8.95 3.50 2.19
N PRO A 305 -9.83 2.70 1.56
CA PRO A 305 -9.54 1.78 0.44
C PRO A 305 -8.19 2.06 -0.24
N GLY A 306 -7.23 1.14 -0.23
CA GLY A 306 -5.92 1.43 -0.85
C GLY A 306 -6.03 1.66 -2.36
N TYR A 307 -5.13 2.49 -2.92
CA TYR A 307 -4.90 2.52 -4.36
C TYR A 307 -4.29 1.17 -4.77
N VAL A 308 -4.87 0.52 -5.78
CA VAL A 308 -4.42 -0.79 -6.30
C VAL A 308 -3.67 -0.68 -7.63
N GLY A 309 -3.65 0.52 -8.22
CA GLY A 309 -3.07 0.82 -9.52
C GLY A 309 -3.97 0.37 -10.67
N SER A 310 -3.90 1.09 -11.79
CA SER A 310 -4.75 0.86 -12.96
C SER A 310 -4.60 -0.54 -13.55
N THR A 311 -3.40 -1.14 -13.43
CA THR A 311 -3.15 -2.53 -13.87
C THR A 311 -4.05 -3.55 -13.19
N ALA A 312 -4.38 -3.35 -11.90
CA ALA A 312 -5.24 -4.27 -11.16
C ALA A 312 -6.69 -4.26 -11.69
N CYS A 313 -7.15 -3.13 -12.24
CA CYS A 313 -8.48 -2.99 -12.83
C CYS A 313 -8.64 -3.83 -14.12
N SER A 314 -7.54 -4.04 -14.87
CA SER A 314 -7.55 -4.74 -16.17
C SER A 314 -8.09 -6.18 -16.11
N GLY A 315 -7.99 -6.85 -14.95
CA GLY A 315 -8.47 -8.21 -14.77
C GLY A 315 -10.00 -8.37 -14.94
N CYS A 316 -10.76 -7.32 -14.62
CA CYS A 316 -12.22 -7.30 -14.73
C CYS A 316 -12.74 -6.27 -15.74
N HIS A 317 -12.02 -5.16 -15.95
CA HIS A 317 -12.39 -4.04 -16.81
C HIS A 317 -11.43 -3.88 -18.00
N ASN A 318 -11.15 -4.98 -18.69
CA ASN A 318 -10.12 -5.03 -19.74
C ASN A 318 -10.38 -4.02 -20.86
N ASP A 319 -11.61 -3.91 -21.37
CA ASP A 319 -11.92 -3.00 -22.48
C ASP A 319 -11.58 -1.53 -22.14
N TYR A 320 -11.99 -1.07 -20.95
CA TYR A 320 -11.70 0.29 -20.48
C TYR A 320 -10.21 0.51 -20.18
N TYR A 321 -9.55 -0.48 -19.57
CA TYR A 321 -8.12 -0.42 -19.32
C TYR A 321 -7.34 -0.37 -20.63
N TYR A 322 -7.75 -1.16 -21.62
CA TYR A 322 -7.14 -1.19 -22.94
C TYR A 322 -7.25 0.17 -23.60
N ASP A 323 -8.45 0.76 -23.67
CA ASP A 323 -8.62 2.11 -24.24
C ASP A 323 -7.79 3.16 -23.49
N TRP A 324 -7.85 3.16 -22.15
CA TRP A 324 -7.09 4.08 -21.30
C TRP A 324 -5.57 3.95 -21.45
N SER A 325 -5.05 2.74 -21.68
CA SER A 325 -3.61 2.50 -21.85
C SER A 325 -3.01 3.17 -23.10
N TYR A 326 -3.87 3.62 -24.02
CA TYR A 326 -3.52 4.42 -25.20
C TYR A 326 -4.04 5.86 -25.10
N HIS A 327 -4.47 6.31 -23.93
CA HIS A 327 -5.00 7.65 -23.69
C HIS A 327 -3.95 8.54 -23.02
N GLY A 328 -3.89 9.82 -23.42
CA GLY A 328 -2.90 10.78 -22.89
C GLY A 328 -2.86 10.94 -21.36
N HIS A 329 -3.95 10.65 -20.65
CA HIS A 329 -4.00 10.64 -19.17
C HIS A 329 -3.01 9.67 -18.54
N GLY A 330 -2.88 8.45 -19.06
CA GLY A 330 -1.91 7.46 -18.56
C GLY A 330 -0.46 7.92 -18.72
N PHE A 331 -0.21 8.87 -19.61
CA PHE A 331 1.10 9.43 -19.92
C PHE A 331 1.26 10.88 -19.42
N ALA A 332 0.39 11.36 -18.53
CA ALA A 332 0.42 12.74 -18.04
C ALA A 332 1.73 13.07 -17.31
N ILE A 333 2.33 12.10 -16.63
CA ILE A 333 3.73 12.09 -16.21
C ILE A 333 4.30 10.68 -16.36
N ASN A 334 5.57 10.56 -16.71
CA ASN A 334 6.25 9.29 -16.91
C ASN A 334 7.57 9.28 -16.16
N LYS A 335 7.84 8.21 -15.42
CA LYS A 335 9.13 8.01 -14.74
C LYS A 335 10.23 7.69 -15.74
N VAL A 336 11.40 8.29 -15.54
CA VAL A 336 12.58 8.05 -16.37
C VAL A 336 13.58 7.17 -15.63
N LEU A 337 13.96 6.06 -16.27
CA LEU A 337 14.94 5.11 -15.75
C LEU A 337 16.20 5.08 -16.63
N GLY A 338 16.73 6.27 -16.97
CA GLY A 338 17.94 6.44 -17.78
C GLY A 338 17.74 6.33 -19.30
N ALA A 339 16.50 6.23 -19.76
CA ALA A 339 16.13 6.26 -21.19
C ALA A 339 14.80 7.01 -21.40
N ALA A 340 14.53 7.39 -22.65
CA ALA A 340 13.27 8.01 -23.02
C ALA A 340 12.07 7.13 -22.64
N PRO A 341 10.97 7.69 -22.10
CA PRO A 341 9.73 6.94 -21.92
C PRO A 341 9.19 6.46 -23.28
N ASP A 342 8.57 5.28 -23.27
CA ASP A 342 7.90 4.73 -24.44
C ASP A 342 6.47 5.28 -24.53
N TYR A 343 6.12 5.85 -25.69
CA TYR A 343 4.78 6.34 -25.99
C TYR A 343 4.21 5.58 -27.20
N PRO A 344 2.91 5.28 -27.23
CA PRO A 344 2.31 4.53 -28.34
C PRO A 344 2.37 5.25 -29.71
N PHE A 345 2.21 6.58 -29.73
CA PHE A 345 2.00 7.34 -30.97
C PHE A 345 2.97 8.52 -31.17
N SER A 346 3.88 8.72 -30.22
CA SER A 346 4.79 9.85 -30.23
C SER A 346 6.21 9.44 -29.86
N THR A 347 7.15 10.38 -30.00
CA THR A 347 8.53 10.17 -29.56
C THR A 347 9.05 11.45 -28.95
N VAL A 348 9.63 11.33 -27.75
CA VAL A 348 10.38 12.40 -27.11
C VAL A 348 11.86 12.19 -27.43
N PRO A 349 12.55 13.20 -28.00
CA PRO A 349 13.96 13.08 -28.38
C PRO A 349 14.87 13.15 -27.14
N SER A 350 16.18 13.22 -27.37
CA SER A 350 17.14 13.51 -26.31
C SER A 350 16.72 14.72 -25.46
N PRO A 351 17.01 14.72 -24.14
CA PRO A 351 16.68 15.83 -23.25
C PRO A 351 17.27 17.17 -23.70
N PRO A 352 16.82 18.30 -23.10
CA PRO A 352 17.34 19.63 -23.40
C PRO A 352 18.87 19.68 -23.42
N ALA A 353 19.43 20.46 -24.34
CA ALA A 353 20.87 20.49 -24.62
C ALA A 353 21.73 20.59 -23.34
N GLY A 354 22.72 19.70 -23.23
CA GLY A 354 23.61 19.62 -22.07
C GLY A 354 23.13 18.69 -20.95
N LEU A 355 21.98 18.04 -21.11
CA LEU A 355 21.50 16.96 -20.24
C LEU A 355 21.44 15.63 -21.00
N ASP A 356 21.61 14.55 -20.26
CA ASP A 356 21.34 13.18 -20.72
C ASP A 356 20.14 12.59 -19.95
N TRP A 357 19.63 11.44 -20.40
CA TRP A 357 18.49 10.78 -19.74
C TRP A 357 18.78 10.36 -18.29
N THR A 358 20.05 10.28 -17.89
CA THR A 358 20.45 10.06 -16.49
C THR A 358 20.24 11.28 -15.61
N ASP A 359 20.09 12.46 -16.19
CA ASP A 359 19.84 13.73 -15.47
C ASP A 359 18.35 14.02 -15.33
N ILE A 360 17.48 13.16 -15.87
CA ILE A 360 16.04 13.34 -15.89
C ILE A 360 15.38 12.30 -14.97
N SER A 361 14.56 12.75 -14.03
CA SER A 361 13.78 11.86 -13.15
C SER A 361 12.42 11.50 -13.73
N TYR A 362 11.76 12.47 -14.37
CA TYR A 362 10.42 12.34 -14.94
C TYR A 362 10.26 13.21 -16.20
N VAL A 363 9.33 12.81 -17.05
CA VAL A 363 8.81 13.62 -18.16
C VAL A 363 7.33 13.87 -17.94
N GLN A 364 6.93 15.14 -17.80
CA GLN A 364 5.51 15.52 -17.80
C GLN A 364 5.04 15.67 -19.26
N GLY A 365 3.99 14.96 -19.63
CA GLY A 365 3.49 14.89 -21.01
C GLY A 365 4.34 13.97 -21.90
N GLY A 366 4.50 14.37 -23.17
CA GLY A 366 5.21 13.59 -24.20
C GLY A 366 4.33 12.72 -25.09
N PHE A 367 3.03 12.64 -24.81
CA PHE A 367 2.05 11.92 -25.65
C PHE A 367 1.41 12.84 -26.71
N GLY A 368 0.87 14.00 -26.31
CA GLY A 368 0.12 14.92 -27.18
C GLY A 368 0.91 16.16 -27.63
N ASP A 369 0.74 17.27 -26.91
CA ASP A 369 1.22 18.58 -27.38
C ASP A 369 2.72 18.82 -27.13
N ARG A 370 3.16 18.54 -25.90
CA ARG A 370 4.52 18.85 -25.43
C ARG A 370 5.06 17.85 -24.42
N ALA A 371 6.38 17.85 -24.24
CA ALA A 371 7.08 17.22 -23.12
C ALA A 371 7.86 18.28 -22.31
N LEU A 372 7.74 18.19 -20.99
CA LEU A 372 8.52 18.95 -20.02
C LEU A 372 9.34 17.98 -19.17
N PHE A 373 10.51 18.42 -18.71
CA PHE A 373 11.50 17.54 -18.10
C PHE A 373 11.75 17.93 -16.65
N LEU A 374 11.85 16.94 -15.77
CA LEU A 374 12.24 17.14 -14.37
C LEU A 374 13.67 16.66 -14.16
N ASP A 375 14.48 17.44 -13.45
CA ASP A 375 15.86 17.09 -13.11
C ASP A 375 15.94 15.93 -12.08
N THR A 376 17.14 15.53 -11.67
CA THR A 376 17.34 14.44 -10.70
C THR A 376 16.79 14.75 -9.30
N ASP A 377 16.66 16.02 -8.93
CA ASP A 377 16.03 16.44 -7.68
C ASP A 377 14.50 16.50 -7.80
N GLY A 378 13.95 16.28 -9.00
CA GLY A 378 12.51 16.31 -9.28
C GLY A 378 11.96 17.73 -9.50
N ARG A 379 12.80 18.69 -9.90
CA ARG A 379 12.36 20.05 -10.27
C ARG A 379 12.12 20.18 -11.76
N LEU A 380 11.10 20.94 -12.16
CA LEU A 380 10.84 21.30 -13.55
C LEU A 380 11.98 22.14 -14.11
N ILE A 381 12.50 21.74 -15.27
CA ILE A 381 13.55 22.45 -15.99
C ILE A 381 12.93 23.57 -16.84
N LEU A 382 13.28 24.81 -16.52
CA LEU A 382 12.81 26.02 -17.19
C LEU A 382 13.90 26.61 -18.07
N GLY A 383 13.50 27.49 -18.99
CA GLY A 383 14.44 28.27 -19.79
C GLY A 383 14.22 28.17 -21.30
N PRO A 384 15.16 28.72 -22.08
CA PRO A 384 15.23 28.49 -23.52
C PRO A 384 15.49 27.00 -23.82
N ASP A 385 14.86 26.50 -24.88
CA ASP A 385 15.01 25.15 -25.39
C ASP A 385 14.74 24.03 -24.36
N THR A 386 13.73 24.19 -23.49
CA THR A 386 13.41 23.22 -22.42
C THR A 386 12.03 22.56 -22.51
N GLN A 387 11.15 23.06 -23.38
CA GLN A 387 9.90 22.39 -23.74
C GLN A 387 10.05 21.76 -25.12
N TRP A 388 9.80 20.46 -25.25
CA TRP A 388 9.74 19.80 -26.55
C TRP A 388 8.31 19.88 -27.09
N ASN A 389 8.14 20.46 -28.27
CA ASN A 389 6.84 20.52 -28.95
C ASN A 389 6.75 19.39 -29.98
N LEU A 390 5.75 18.52 -29.82
CA LEU A 390 5.64 17.32 -30.63
C LEU A 390 5.23 17.64 -32.08
N ALA A 391 4.31 18.57 -32.26
CA ALA A 391 3.78 18.94 -33.58
C ALA A 391 4.85 19.50 -34.53
N THR A 392 5.82 20.26 -34.00
CA THR A 392 6.89 20.90 -34.78
C THR A 392 8.21 20.16 -34.71
N ALA A 393 8.36 19.20 -33.79
CA ALA A 393 9.60 18.54 -33.47
C ALA A 393 10.75 19.53 -33.17
N HIS A 394 10.46 20.53 -32.34
CA HIS A 394 11.42 21.55 -31.92
C HIS A 394 11.31 21.87 -30.43
N PHE A 395 12.46 22.23 -29.85
CA PHE A 395 12.51 22.78 -28.50
C PHE A 395 12.14 24.26 -28.51
N THR A 396 11.40 24.69 -27.49
CA THR A 396 11.00 26.08 -27.27
C THR A 396 11.22 26.49 -25.82
N GLN A 397 11.06 27.79 -25.53
CA GLN A 397 11.21 28.32 -24.18
C GLN A 397 10.05 27.89 -23.27
N PHE A 398 10.36 27.41 -22.08
CA PHE A 398 9.36 27.18 -21.03
C PHE A 398 9.54 28.14 -19.85
N GLU A 399 8.54 29.00 -19.64
CA GLU A 399 8.34 29.98 -18.55
C GLU A 399 9.44 31.02 -18.29
N SER A 400 10.71 30.65 -18.35
CA SER A 400 11.86 31.50 -18.03
C SER A 400 12.68 31.83 -19.29
N PRO A 401 13.21 33.07 -19.43
CA PRO A 401 14.14 33.42 -20.50
C PRO A 401 15.58 32.93 -20.23
N VAL A 402 15.86 32.36 -19.07
CA VAL A 402 17.16 31.80 -18.67
C VAL A 402 16.99 30.39 -18.13
N ARG A 403 18.03 29.56 -18.23
CA ARG A 403 18.01 28.20 -17.66
C ARG A 403 17.86 28.28 -16.14
N ASP A 404 16.84 27.62 -15.61
CA ASP A 404 16.52 27.57 -14.18
C ASP A 404 15.72 26.30 -13.86
N THR A 405 15.36 26.11 -12.59
CA THR A 405 14.51 25.02 -12.13
C THR A 405 13.46 25.50 -11.14
N ARG A 406 12.27 24.89 -11.15
CA ARG A 406 11.20 25.16 -10.18
C ARG A 406 10.73 23.86 -9.53
N ASP A 407 10.46 23.92 -8.23
CA ASP A 407 9.85 22.79 -7.53
C ASP A 407 8.53 22.36 -8.22
N TYR A 408 8.28 21.05 -8.23
CA TYR A 408 7.16 20.42 -8.90
C TYR A 408 5.98 20.25 -7.95
N ASP A 409 4.92 21.00 -8.22
CA ASP A 409 3.63 20.97 -7.53
C ASP A 409 2.46 20.60 -8.46
N CYS A 410 2.77 20.19 -9.70
CA CYS A 410 1.79 19.89 -10.73
C CYS A 410 1.16 18.48 -10.59
N GLY A 411 1.59 17.69 -9.60
CA GLY A 411 1.17 16.30 -9.42
C GLY A 411 -0.35 16.13 -9.23
N ARG A 412 -1.03 17.11 -8.62
CA ARG A 412 -2.50 17.09 -8.45
C ARG A 412 -3.28 16.81 -9.74
N CYS A 413 -2.76 17.26 -10.89
CA CYS A 413 -3.42 17.09 -12.19
C CYS A 413 -2.76 16.05 -13.10
N HIS A 414 -1.56 15.57 -12.74
CA HIS A 414 -0.72 14.75 -13.60
C HIS A 414 -0.43 13.36 -13.02
N THR A 415 -0.99 13.01 -11.86
CA THR A 415 -0.73 11.75 -11.14
C THR A 415 -2.00 11.20 -10.51
N THR A 416 -1.93 9.98 -9.97
CA THR A 416 -3.02 9.32 -9.25
C THR A 416 -2.69 9.24 -7.76
N GLY A 417 -3.64 9.62 -6.91
CA GLY A 417 -3.42 9.60 -5.46
C GLY A 417 -2.47 10.67 -4.96
N TRP A 418 -2.40 11.82 -5.63
CA TRP A 418 -1.57 12.94 -5.18
C TRP A 418 -1.94 13.39 -3.76
N VAL A 419 -0.92 13.51 -2.90
CA VAL A 419 -0.99 14.17 -1.60
C VAL A 419 0.13 15.20 -1.52
N SER A 420 -0.20 16.46 -1.21
CA SER A 420 0.80 17.53 -1.19
C SER A 420 1.80 17.34 -0.04
N PHE A 421 2.98 17.95 -0.16
CA PHE A 421 4.04 17.91 0.85
C PHE A 421 3.56 18.30 2.26
N ASN A 422 2.66 19.29 2.36
CA ASN A 422 2.15 19.71 3.67
C ASN A 422 1.13 18.72 4.24
N GLU A 423 0.38 18.03 3.38
CA GLU A 423 -0.66 17.07 3.76
C GLU A 423 -0.08 15.69 4.07
N ASN A 424 1.02 15.30 3.43
CA ASN A 424 1.65 13.99 3.58
C ASN A 424 2.72 13.93 4.69
N GLY A 425 2.85 14.98 5.52
CA GLY A 425 3.82 15.03 6.61
C GLY A 425 5.25 15.42 6.22
N GLY A 426 5.43 16.05 5.06
CA GLY A 426 6.74 16.53 4.59
C GLY A 426 7.51 15.49 3.77
N ASN A 427 6.81 14.57 3.12
CA ASN A 427 7.39 13.53 2.29
C ASN A 427 7.48 13.98 0.82
N HIS A 428 8.53 13.51 0.15
CA HIS A 428 8.79 13.78 -1.26
C HIS A 428 8.74 12.48 -2.06
N GLN A 429 8.11 12.50 -3.23
CA GLN A 429 8.10 11.34 -4.13
C GLN A 429 9.53 10.88 -4.41
N ASP A 430 9.81 9.58 -4.25
CA ASP A 430 11.13 8.98 -4.43
C ASP A 430 12.27 9.64 -3.62
N GLY A 431 11.96 10.40 -2.56
CA GLY A 431 12.95 11.20 -1.83
C GLY A 431 13.50 12.41 -2.59
N ARG A 432 12.84 12.82 -3.69
CA ARG A 432 13.26 13.92 -4.56
C ARG A 432 12.78 15.26 -4.04
N VAL A 433 13.67 16.04 -3.42
CA VAL A 433 13.35 17.29 -2.70
C VAL A 433 12.62 18.35 -3.52
N GLY A 434 12.73 18.30 -4.84
CA GLY A 434 12.03 19.18 -5.78
C GLY A 434 10.56 18.84 -5.98
N ILE A 435 10.09 17.66 -5.59
CA ILE A 435 8.68 17.25 -5.72
C ILE A 435 7.93 17.57 -4.43
N LEU A 436 6.97 18.49 -4.49
CA LEU A 436 6.23 18.97 -3.33
C LEU A 436 5.00 18.11 -3.01
N GLY A 437 5.20 16.80 -2.97
CA GLY A 437 4.18 15.80 -2.62
C GLY A 437 4.58 14.38 -3.01
N THR A 438 3.61 13.48 -2.93
CA THR A 438 3.72 12.05 -3.28
C THR A 438 2.49 11.61 -4.06
N TRP A 439 2.59 10.51 -4.79
CA TRP A 439 1.47 9.88 -5.51
C TRP A 439 1.60 8.35 -5.51
N GLU A 440 0.53 7.67 -5.87
CA GLU A 440 0.44 6.21 -5.85
C GLU A 440 0.71 5.58 -7.23
N GLU A 441 0.35 6.27 -8.31
CA GLU A 441 0.61 5.83 -9.69
C GLU A 441 0.96 7.02 -10.60
N GLU A 442 1.95 6.84 -11.48
CA GLU A 442 2.28 7.81 -12.53
C GLU A 442 1.11 7.98 -13.52
N GLY A 443 0.87 9.23 -13.93
CA GLY A 443 -0.24 9.55 -14.82
C GLY A 443 -1.59 9.58 -14.10
N VAL A 444 -2.62 10.00 -14.83
CA VAL A 444 -4.02 10.00 -14.38
C VAL A 444 -4.62 8.64 -14.72
N GLY A 445 -4.59 7.74 -13.74
CA GLY A 445 -5.07 6.36 -13.79
C GLY A 445 -6.53 6.20 -13.42
N CYS A 446 -7.00 4.95 -13.38
CA CYS A 446 -8.39 4.60 -13.09
C CYS A 446 -8.87 5.24 -11.77
N GLU A 447 -8.02 5.17 -10.76
CA GLU A 447 -8.32 5.57 -9.39
C GLU A 447 -8.23 7.09 -9.17
N ALA A 448 -7.70 7.85 -10.14
CA ALA A 448 -7.76 9.31 -10.10
C ALA A 448 -9.20 9.83 -10.29
N CYS A 449 -10.03 9.07 -11.03
CA CYS A 449 -11.43 9.41 -11.27
C CYS A 449 -12.40 8.54 -10.45
N HIS A 450 -12.11 7.25 -10.31
CA HIS A 450 -12.95 6.31 -9.58
C HIS A 450 -12.63 6.22 -8.09
N GLY A 451 -11.60 6.92 -7.64
CA GLY A 451 -11.09 6.80 -6.28
C GLY A 451 -10.38 5.46 -6.06
N PRO A 452 -9.89 5.23 -4.85
CA PRO A 452 -9.12 4.03 -4.54
C PRO A 452 -9.96 2.74 -4.58
N GLY A 453 -9.41 1.70 -5.19
CA GLY A 453 -10.12 0.46 -5.55
C GLY A 453 -9.88 -0.75 -4.65
N GLY A 454 -9.11 -0.63 -3.56
CA GLY A 454 -8.75 -1.75 -2.70
C GLY A 454 -9.94 -2.54 -2.14
N GLU A 455 -10.97 -1.84 -1.66
CA GLU A 455 -12.22 -2.49 -1.21
C GLU A 455 -12.99 -3.12 -2.38
N HIS A 456 -12.98 -2.46 -3.53
CA HIS A 456 -13.71 -2.92 -4.70
C HIS A 456 -13.14 -4.21 -5.28
N ILE A 457 -11.80 -4.34 -5.34
CA ILE A 457 -11.16 -5.56 -5.84
C ILE A 457 -11.38 -6.76 -4.91
N THR A 458 -11.35 -6.53 -3.59
CA THR A 458 -11.48 -7.62 -2.62
C THR A 458 -12.91 -8.11 -2.46
N ASN A 459 -13.91 -7.23 -2.65
CA ASN A 459 -15.32 -7.60 -2.57
C ASN A 459 -16.17 -6.69 -3.49
N PRO A 460 -16.27 -6.99 -4.80
CA PRO A 460 -16.96 -6.12 -5.76
C PRO A 460 -18.44 -5.92 -5.44
N GLY A 461 -18.83 -4.68 -5.19
CA GLY A 461 -20.17 -4.26 -4.82
C GLY A 461 -20.52 -2.85 -5.30
N PRO A 462 -21.81 -2.53 -5.43
CA PRO A 462 -22.25 -1.21 -5.87
C PRO A 462 -21.89 -0.14 -4.83
N GLY A 463 -21.45 1.03 -5.32
CA GLY A 463 -21.16 2.20 -4.47
C GLY A 463 -19.79 2.20 -3.79
N GLN A 464 -18.92 1.23 -4.09
CA GLN A 464 -17.54 1.19 -3.57
C GLN A 464 -16.55 2.02 -4.37
N MET A 465 -16.89 2.37 -5.62
CA MET A 465 -16.11 3.26 -6.47
C MET A 465 -16.85 4.57 -6.69
N ILE A 466 -16.10 5.66 -6.84
CA ILE A 466 -16.64 6.95 -7.26
C ILE A 466 -17.26 6.78 -8.65
N SER A 467 -18.52 7.20 -8.74
CA SER A 467 -19.28 7.29 -9.99
C SER A 467 -19.86 8.71 -10.08
N ASP A 468 -18.98 9.66 -10.38
CA ASP A 468 -19.35 11.06 -10.61
C ASP A 468 -19.46 11.33 -12.11
N ASN A 469 -20.67 11.65 -12.55
CA ASN A 469 -20.98 11.96 -13.95
C ASN A 469 -21.22 13.46 -14.14
N THR A 470 -20.79 14.29 -13.19
CA THR A 470 -20.86 15.74 -13.29
C THR A 470 -19.55 16.27 -13.92
N PRO A 471 -19.59 17.39 -14.64
CA PRO A 471 -18.38 17.99 -15.18
C PRO A 471 -17.37 18.43 -14.10
N GLU A 472 -17.80 18.53 -12.83
CA GLU A 472 -16.95 18.85 -11.69
C GLU A 472 -15.79 17.85 -11.50
N LEU A 473 -16.00 16.56 -11.80
CA LEU A 473 -14.94 15.55 -11.75
C LEU A 473 -13.77 15.93 -12.69
N CYS A 474 -14.08 16.26 -13.93
CA CYS A 474 -13.10 16.71 -14.93
C CYS A 474 -12.49 18.07 -14.53
N GLY A 475 -13.32 18.93 -13.94
CA GLY A 475 -12.94 20.22 -13.39
C GLY A 475 -11.98 20.15 -12.20
N GLN A 476 -11.65 18.98 -11.68
CA GLN A 476 -10.56 18.84 -10.70
C GLN A 476 -9.22 19.22 -11.32
N CYS A 477 -9.02 18.93 -12.61
CA CYS A 477 -7.77 19.17 -13.33
C CYS A 477 -7.93 20.16 -14.50
N HIS A 478 -9.06 20.14 -15.21
CA HIS A 478 -9.29 21.00 -16.37
C HIS A 478 -9.79 22.41 -16.00
N LYS A 479 -9.16 23.04 -15.00
CA LYS A 479 -9.35 24.45 -14.62
C LYS A 479 -8.01 25.05 -14.15
N ILE A 480 -7.84 26.36 -14.31
CA ILE A 480 -6.64 27.08 -13.82
C ILE A 480 -6.73 27.40 -12.33
N ASP A 481 -7.90 27.86 -11.88
CA ASP A 481 -8.16 28.21 -10.50
C ASP A 481 -9.67 28.14 -10.19
N ASP A 482 -10.03 28.46 -8.95
CA ASP A 482 -11.40 28.42 -8.45
C ASP A 482 -12.21 29.70 -8.74
N THR A 483 -11.67 30.64 -9.54
CA THR A 483 -12.37 31.91 -9.83
C THR A 483 -13.44 31.78 -10.91
N ASP A 484 -13.54 30.62 -11.57
CA ASP A 484 -14.38 30.37 -12.76
C ASP A 484 -14.13 31.38 -13.91
N ARG A 485 -12.99 32.09 -13.91
CA ARG A 485 -12.60 33.01 -14.99
C ARG A 485 -11.72 32.28 -16.00
N ILE A 486 -11.97 32.53 -17.29
CA ILE A 486 -11.16 31.93 -18.36
C ILE A 486 -9.87 32.74 -18.51
N TYR A 487 -8.75 32.08 -18.24
CA TYR A 487 -7.42 32.67 -18.33
C TYR A 487 -6.96 32.74 -19.79
N ALA A 488 -6.24 33.79 -20.15
CA ALA A 488 -5.72 33.99 -21.50
C ALA A 488 -4.25 34.39 -21.45
N THR A 489 -3.50 33.95 -22.44
CA THR A 489 -2.08 34.29 -22.62
C THR A 489 -1.81 34.52 -24.10
N ASP A 490 -1.14 35.63 -24.40
CA ASP A 490 -0.74 36.01 -25.76
C ASP A 490 -1.89 35.89 -26.80
N ASN A 491 -3.03 36.51 -26.47
CA ASN A 491 -4.27 36.54 -27.26
C ASN A 491 -4.90 35.16 -27.56
N LEU A 492 -4.49 34.10 -26.87
CA LEU A 492 -5.11 32.79 -26.89
C LEU A 492 -5.65 32.46 -25.50
N LEU A 493 -6.59 31.53 -25.43
CA LEU A 493 -7.01 30.93 -24.18
C LEU A 493 -5.86 30.08 -23.64
N HIS A 494 -5.71 29.99 -22.33
CA HIS A 494 -4.78 29.04 -21.74
C HIS A 494 -5.28 27.60 -21.96
N ASN A 495 -4.37 26.60 -21.98
CA ASN A 495 -4.77 25.19 -22.01
C ASN A 495 -5.34 24.71 -20.66
N ALA A 496 -5.76 23.44 -20.60
CA ALA A 496 -6.19 22.74 -19.38
C ALA A 496 -7.30 23.46 -18.58
N GLN A 497 -8.20 24.19 -19.24
CA GLN A 497 -9.30 24.91 -18.61
C GLN A 497 -10.67 24.70 -19.30
N GLN A 498 -10.80 23.59 -20.02
CA GLN A 498 -12.01 23.28 -20.79
C GLN A 498 -13.26 23.20 -19.90
N TYR A 499 -13.13 22.80 -18.62
CA TYR A 499 -14.24 22.84 -17.67
C TYR A 499 -14.72 24.29 -17.42
N THR A 500 -13.77 25.21 -17.18
CA THR A 500 -14.09 26.64 -16.96
C THR A 500 -14.70 27.27 -18.20
N GLU A 501 -14.13 26.98 -19.38
CA GLU A 501 -14.68 27.41 -20.67
C GLU A 501 -16.09 26.89 -20.90
N TYR A 502 -16.32 25.60 -20.67
CA TYR A 502 -17.61 24.95 -20.78
C TYR A 502 -18.64 25.62 -19.86
N LYS A 503 -18.34 25.74 -18.57
CA LYS A 503 -19.24 26.35 -17.57
C LYS A 503 -19.64 27.79 -17.92
N ALA A 504 -18.68 28.58 -18.42
CA ALA A 504 -18.89 29.97 -18.80
C ALA A 504 -19.55 30.13 -20.18
N GLY A 505 -19.27 29.24 -21.13
CA GLY A 505 -19.62 29.40 -22.55
C GLY A 505 -20.72 28.47 -23.07
N THR A 506 -21.13 27.46 -22.29
CA THR A 506 -22.05 26.43 -22.77
C THR A 506 -23.53 26.85 -22.71
N PRO A 507 -24.33 26.54 -23.75
CA PRO A 507 -25.78 26.47 -23.65
C PRO A 507 -26.27 25.13 -23.05
N HIS A 508 -25.41 24.12 -22.92
CA HIS A 508 -25.75 22.76 -22.49
C HIS A 508 -25.71 22.64 -20.97
N LEU A 509 -26.73 23.19 -20.29
CA LEU A 509 -26.74 23.30 -18.82
C LEU A 509 -26.97 21.97 -18.06
N LEU A 510 -27.29 20.87 -18.76
CA LEU A 510 -27.61 19.57 -18.14
C LEU A 510 -26.60 18.46 -18.50
N TRP A 511 -25.54 18.78 -19.25
CA TRP A 511 -24.58 17.79 -19.74
C TRP A 511 -23.21 18.02 -19.09
N GLY A 512 -22.46 16.95 -18.87
CA GLY A 512 -21.05 16.95 -18.51
C GLY A 512 -20.15 16.67 -19.72
N CYS A 513 -18.85 16.52 -19.45
CA CYS A 513 -17.84 16.26 -20.47
C CYS A 513 -18.05 14.88 -21.13
N TRP A 514 -18.41 13.89 -20.31
CA TRP A 514 -18.58 12.51 -20.76
C TRP A 514 -19.70 12.33 -21.78
N GLN A 515 -20.69 13.23 -21.88
CA GLN A 515 -21.75 13.09 -22.87
C GLN A 515 -21.27 13.20 -24.31
N CYS A 516 -20.17 13.93 -24.53
CA CYS A 516 -19.54 14.08 -25.84
C CYS A 516 -18.30 13.18 -25.96
N HIS A 517 -17.58 12.98 -24.86
CA HIS A 517 -16.30 12.28 -24.82
C HIS A 517 -16.35 10.98 -24.04
N ASP A 518 -15.75 9.91 -24.55
CA ASP A 518 -15.47 8.75 -23.72
C ASP A 518 -14.24 9.07 -22.83
N PRO A 519 -14.36 9.05 -21.48
CA PRO A 519 -13.24 9.38 -20.60
C PRO A 519 -12.09 8.36 -20.65
N HIS A 520 -12.28 7.20 -21.28
CA HIS A 520 -11.26 6.16 -21.43
C HIS A 520 -10.55 6.19 -22.78
N ALA A 521 -11.16 6.78 -23.82
CA ALA A 521 -10.64 6.69 -25.20
C ALA A 521 -10.04 8.00 -25.68
N ASP A 522 -8.97 7.90 -26.48
CA ASP A 522 -8.16 9.05 -26.89
C ASP A 522 -8.81 9.89 -27.99
N ILE A 523 -8.69 11.21 -27.88
CA ILE A 523 -9.17 12.17 -28.88
C ILE A 523 -8.04 12.79 -29.72
N THR A 524 -6.78 12.65 -29.30
CA THR A 524 -5.63 13.27 -29.96
C THR A 524 -5.16 12.39 -31.13
N TYR A 525 -5.13 11.08 -30.92
CA TYR A 525 -4.75 10.06 -31.90
C TYR A 525 -5.91 9.12 -32.20
N GLU A 526 -7.13 9.63 -32.25
CA GLU A 526 -8.35 8.82 -32.42
C GLU A 526 -8.32 7.85 -33.61
N GLU A 527 -7.64 8.20 -34.71
CA GLU A 527 -7.50 7.29 -35.87
C GLU A 527 -6.55 6.09 -35.61
N GLN A 528 -5.71 6.17 -34.58
CA GLN A 528 -4.66 5.20 -34.24
C GLN A 528 -4.93 4.48 -32.91
N ALA A 529 -5.53 5.18 -31.95
CA ALA A 529 -5.90 4.67 -30.66
C ALA A 529 -7.17 3.80 -30.73
N PRO A 530 -7.31 2.82 -29.83
CA PRO A 530 -8.57 2.09 -29.66
C PRO A 530 -9.66 2.96 -29.01
N GLY A 531 -10.91 2.50 -29.13
CA GLY A 531 -12.08 3.22 -28.65
C GLY A 531 -12.51 4.36 -29.58
N TRP A 532 -13.48 5.17 -29.11
CA TRP A 532 -13.96 6.36 -29.81
C TRP A 532 -14.02 7.52 -28.80
N GLY A 533 -13.01 8.38 -28.83
CA GLY A 533 -12.86 9.47 -27.88
C GLY A 533 -13.97 10.53 -27.96
N TRP A 534 -14.70 10.61 -29.09
CA TRP A 534 -15.99 11.29 -29.15
C TRP A 534 -17.08 10.35 -29.67
N TYR A 535 -18.26 10.37 -29.04
CA TYR A 535 -19.36 9.46 -29.42
C TYR A 535 -20.68 10.18 -29.74
N LEU A 536 -20.80 11.48 -29.44
CA LEU A 536 -22.03 12.25 -29.67
C LEU A 536 -21.77 13.51 -30.53
N PRO A 537 -21.91 13.43 -31.87
CA PRO A 537 -21.70 14.58 -32.73
C PRO A 537 -22.78 15.64 -32.51
N CYS A 538 -22.45 16.91 -32.78
CA CYS A 538 -23.40 18.03 -32.66
C CYS A 538 -24.70 17.78 -33.46
N THR A 539 -24.59 17.12 -34.62
CA THR A 539 -25.73 16.81 -35.51
C THR A 539 -26.73 15.83 -34.92
N HIS A 540 -26.36 15.09 -33.87
CA HIS A 540 -27.28 14.19 -33.15
C HIS A 540 -28.44 14.97 -32.51
N CYS A 541 -28.16 16.16 -31.95
CA CYS A 541 -29.17 17.02 -31.33
C CYS A 541 -29.52 18.26 -32.17
N HIS A 542 -28.58 18.77 -32.96
CA HIS A 542 -28.76 19.97 -33.80
C HIS A 542 -29.10 19.61 -35.27
N ASN A 543 -30.04 18.70 -35.46
CA ASN A 543 -30.48 18.24 -36.78
C ASN A 543 -31.28 19.27 -37.60
N TYR A 544 -31.71 20.37 -37.00
CA TYR A 544 -32.42 21.48 -37.68
C TYR A 544 -31.52 22.66 -38.05
N ASN A 545 -30.26 22.68 -37.58
CA ASN A 545 -29.28 23.74 -37.87
C ASN A 545 -28.32 23.36 -39.01
N THR A 546 -28.56 22.23 -39.70
CA THR A 546 -27.70 21.75 -40.78
C THR A 546 -27.98 22.54 -42.06
N TYR A 547 -27.46 23.77 -42.12
CA TYR A 547 -27.28 24.45 -43.39
C TYR A 547 -26.16 23.73 -44.15
N THR A 548 -26.34 23.51 -45.45
CA THR A 548 -25.23 23.06 -46.29
C THR A 548 -24.31 24.24 -46.52
N LEU A 549 -23.20 24.31 -45.79
CA LEU A 549 -22.12 25.23 -46.13
C LEU A 549 -21.75 25.02 -47.60
N THR A 550 -21.58 26.10 -48.34
CA THR A 550 -21.31 26.04 -49.79
C THR A 550 -19.96 26.65 -50.13
N GLY A 551 -19.45 26.35 -51.33
CA GLY A 551 -18.17 26.86 -51.79
C GLY A 551 -17.01 26.35 -50.92
N GLY A 552 -16.05 27.22 -50.60
CA GLY A 552 -14.85 26.86 -49.84
C GLY A 552 -15.09 26.49 -48.37
N MET A 553 -16.33 26.59 -47.87
CA MET A 553 -16.70 26.15 -46.51
C MET A 553 -17.42 24.80 -46.51
N ALA A 554 -17.64 24.17 -47.66
CA ALA A 554 -18.49 22.98 -47.78
C ALA A 554 -17.99 21.75 -47.01
N GLU A 555 -16.70 21.68 -46.70
CA GLU A 555 -16.06 20.59 -45.96
C GLU A 555 -15.82 20.93 -44.48
N LEU A 556 -16.24 22.11 -44.01
CA LEU A 556 -16.07 22.48 -42.60
C LEU A 556 -17.09 21.78 -41.71
N GLU A 557 -16.62 21.38 -40.54
CA GLU A 557 -17.42 20.77 -39.50
C GLU A 557 -17.89 21.81 -38.47
N CYS A 558 -18.88 21.42 -37.64
CA CYS A 558 -19.40 22.31 -36.59
C CYS A 558 -18.28 22.83 -35.67
N ILE A 559 -17.33 21.96 -35.34
CA ILE A 559 -16.22 22.24 -34.42
C ILE A 559 -15.21 23.24 -34.99
N ASP A 560 -15.15 23.44 -36.30
CA ASP A 560 -14.17 24.38 -36.89
C ASP A 560 -14.51 25.84 -36.58
N CYS A 561 -15.80 26.14 -36.42
CA CYS A 561 -16.27 27.47 -36.02
C CYS A 561 -16.62 27.55 -34.53
N HIS A 562 -17.23 26.50 -33.98
CA HIS A 562 -17.78 26.50 -32.61
C HIS A 562 -16.83 25.95 -31.56
N MET A 563 -15.77 25.27 -31.95
CA MET A 563 -14.68 24.79 -31.07
C MET A 563 -13.32 24.98 -31.76
N PRO A 564 -13.00 26.21 -32.23
CA PRO A 564 -11.78 26.47 -32.97
C PRO A 564 -10.56 26.28 -32.06
N TYR A 565 -9.39 26.15 -32.67
CA TYR A 565 -8.11 26.10 -31.97
C TYR A 565 -7.76 27.49 -31.39
N ALA A 566 -8.41 27.85 -30.28
CA ALA A 566 -8.24 29.13 -29.61
C ALA A 566 -7.41 29.04 -28.33
N GLY A 567 -7.11 27.83 -27.85
CA GLY A 567 -6.27 27.58 -26.68
C GLY A 567 -4.81 27.30 -27.04
N LEU A 568 -3.89 27.66 -26.15
CA LEU A 568 -2.44 27.44 -26.29
C LEU A 568 -1.92 26.47 -25.22
N SER A 569 -1.38 25.35 -25.67
CA SER A 569 -0.66 24.35 -24.86
C SER A 569 0.84 24.37 -25.16
N ALA A 570 1.22 24.23 -26.43
CA ALA A 570 2.60 24.06 -26.87
C ALA A 570 2.98 25.01 -28.02
N GLU A 571 2.12 25.11 -29.03
CA GLU A 571 2.38 25.79 -30.29
C GLU A 571 1.26 26.76 -30.69
N SER A 572 1.64 27.81 -31.40
CA SER A 572 0.68 28.67 -32.08
C SER A 572 1.21 29.13 -33.42
N THR A 573 0.28 29.36 -34.35
CA THR A 573 0.56 29.86 -35.69
C THR A 573 -0.18 31.18 -35.94
N GLY A 574 0.21 31.89 -37.00
CA GLY A 574 -0.36 33.20 -37.31
C GLY A 574 0.08 34.29 -36.32
N SER A 575 -0.51 35.47 -36.46
CA SER A 575 -0.23 36.61 -35.59
C SER A 575 -1.43 37.55 -35.46
N GLY A 576 -1.45 38.36 -34.41
CA GLY A 576 -2.52 39.33 -34.17
C GLY A 576 -3.90 38.66 -34.13
N VAL A 577 -4.84 39.15 -34.96
CA VAL A 577 -6.22 38.64 -35.02
C VAL A 577 -6.36 37.30 -35.75
N HIS A 578 -5.30 36.85 -36.42
CA HIS A 578 -5.26 35.58 -37.16
C HIS A 578 -4.56 34.48 -36.37
N LYS A 579 -4.25 34.73 -35.09
CA LYS A 579 -3.52 33.77 -34.26
C LYS A 579 -4.36 32.54 -33.97
N LYS A 580 -3.74 31.37 -34.14
CA LYS A 580 -4.34 30.05 -33.95
C LYS A 580 -3.48 29.25 -32.98
N GLY A 581 -4.10 28.71 -31.93
CA GLY A 581 -3.44 27.83 -30.99
C GLY A 581 -3.48 26.37 -31.44
N ASP A 582 -3.35 25.47 -30.49
CA ASP A 582 -3.26 24.01 -30.67
C ASP A 582 -4.28 23.24 -29.81
N VAL A 583 -5.05 23.94 -28.97
CA VAL A 583 -6.17 23.36 -28.19
C VAL A 583 -7.51 23.92 -28.64
N ARG A 584 -8.49 23.04 -28.84
CA ARG A 584 -9.88 23.43 -29.17
C ARG A 584 -10.61 24.03 -27.97
N ALA A 585 -11.27 25.17 -28.20
CA ALA A 585 -12.07 25.83 -27.18
C ALA A 585 -13.39 25.12 -26.91
N HIS A 586 -13.86 25.17 -25.66
CA HIS A 586 -15.14 24.64 -25.20
C HIS A 586 -16.16 25.76 -24.91
N ILE A 587 -16.11 26.81 -25.71
CA ILE A 587 -17.04 27.96 -25.68
C ILE A 587 -17.90 27.88 -26.94
N PHE A 588 -19.09 27.29 -26.89
CA PHE A 588 -19.81 26.96 -28.13
C PHE A 588 -20.52 28.14 -28.79
N ARG A 589 -20.96 29.15 -28.04
CA ARG A 589 -21.66 30.31 -28.62
C ARG A 589 -20.68 31.26 -29.25
N ILE A 590 -20.95 31.76 -30.45
CA ILE A 590 -20.12 32.77 -31.13
C ILE A 590 -20.72 34.16 -30.93
N ASP A 591 -19.89 35.15 -30.62
CA ASP A 591 -20.29 36.56 -30.61
C ASP A 591 -20.25 37.13 -32.03
N THR A 592 -21.42 37.29 -32.63
CA THR A 592 -21.55 37.80 -34.00
C THR A 592 -21.55 39.33 -34.09
N THR A 593 -21.37 40.06 -32.99
CA THR A 593 -21.48 41.53 -32.96
C THR A 593 -20.20 42.26 -33.37
N GLY A 594 -19.09 41.53 -33.54
CA GLY A 594 -17.82 42.10 -33.98
C GLY A 594 -16.99 42.75 -32.87
N VAL A 595 -17.08 42.22 -31.64
CA VAL A 595 -16.19 42.61 -30.53
C VAL A 595 -14.73 42.37 -30.92
N THR A 596 -13.87 43.36 -30.72
CA THR A 596 -12.42 43.24 -30.99
C THR A 596 -11.74 42.39 -29.92
N LEU A 597 -10.61 41.72 -30.23
CA LEU A 597 -9.85 40.97 -29.22
C LEU A 597 -9.43 41.84 -28.02
N GLY A 598 -9.09 43.11 -28.26
CA GLY A 598 -8.73 44.04 -27.18
C GLY A 598 -9.87 44.32 -26.19
N ASN A 599 -11.13 44.21 -26.62
CA ASN A 599 -12.30 44.33 -25.74
C ASN A 599 -12.79 42.96 -25.23
N TYR A 600 -12.37 41.88 -25.89
CA TYR A 600 -12.66 40.51 -25.49
C TYR A 600 -11.89 40.11 -24.23
N PHE A 601 -10.72 40.70 -24.04
CA PHE A 601 -9.88 40.48 -22.87
C PHE A 601 -9.93 41.65 -21.89
N SER A 602 -9.69 41.32 -20.63
CA SER A 602 -9.44 42.28 -19.54
C SER A 602 -8.22 41.84 -18.75
N THR A 603 -7.46 42.80 -18.23
CA THR A 603 -6.27 42.53 -17.41
C THR A 603 -6.56 42.84 -15.95
N ASP A 604 -6.21 41.92 -15.06
CA ASP A 604 -6.32 42.07 -13.61
C ASP A 604 -4.98 41.66 -12.99
N GLY A 605 -4.21 42.65 -12.54
CA GLY A 605 -2.79 42.47 -12.21
C GLY A 605 -1.98 42.04 -13.44
N GLU A 606 -1.17 40.99 -13.28
CA GLU A 606 -0.36 40.41 -14.36
C GLU A 606 -1.12 39.39 -15.22
N ARG A 607 -2.39 39.08 -14.87
CA ARG A 607 -3.19 38.05 -15.54
C ARG A 607 -4.18 38.66 -16.53
N THR A 608 -4.34 38.00 -17.68
CA THR A 608 -5.33 38.36 -18.70
C THR A 608 -6.49 37.37 -18.67
N TRP A 609 -7.71 37.87 -18.78
CA TRP A 609 -8.94 37.11 -18.63
C TRP A 609 -9.93 37.41 -19.74
N VAL A 610 -10.74 36.44 -20.13
CA VAL A 610 -11.88 36.68 -21.02
C VAL A 610 -12.97 37.47 -20.30
N THR A 611 -13.49 38.50 -20.96
CA THR A 611 -14.56 39.36 -20.44
C THR A 611 -15.93 38.70 -20.68
N PRO A 612 -16.71 38.38 -19.63
CA PRO A 612 -18.06 37.86 -19.81
C PRO A 612 -19.04 38.96 -20.24
N ASP A 613 -20.16 38.55 -20.83
CA ASP A 613 -21.28 39.43 -21.14
C ASP A 613 -22.05 39.86 -19.88
N GLY A 614 -23.06 40.74 -20.05
CA GLY A 614 -23.86 41.24 -18.94
C GLY A 614 -24.65 40.17 -18.16
N ALA A 615 -24.74 38.93 -18.67
CA ALA A 615 -25.33 37.78 -18.00
C ALA A 615 -24.28 36.85 -17.37
N GLY A 616 -23.00 37.25 -17.36
CA GLY A 616 -21.90 36.44 -16.85
C GLY A 616 -21.50 35.28 -17.76
N LYS A 617 -21.89 35.30 -19.04
CA LYS A 617 -21.58 34.23 -20.01
C LYS A 617 -20.53 34.67 -21.02
N VAL A 618 -19.77 33.71 -21.53
CA VAL A 618 -18.73 33.94 -22.54
C VAL A 618 -19.19 33.42 -23.90
N LYS A 619 -18.76 34.10 -24.96
CA LYS A 619 -18.97 33.69 -26.35
C LYS A 619 -17.63 33.76 -27.08
N LEU A 620 -17.40 32.92 -28.08
CA LEU A 620 -16.21 32.95 -28.93
C LEU A 620 -16.14 34.24 -29.72
N ASN A 621 -14.94 34.80 -29.79
CA ASN A 621 -14.64 35.93 -30.64
C ASN A 621 -14.54 35.51 -32.12
N LEU A 622 -14.94 36.39 -33.05
CA LEU A 622 -14.81 36.15 -34.50
C LEU A 622 -13.36 36.02 -34.98
N ALA A 623 -12.40 36.52 -34.20
CA ALA A 623 -10.98 36.26 -34.45
C ALA A 623 -10.70 34.75 -34.50
N TYR A 624 -11.28 34.00 -33.55
CA TYR A 624 -11.13 32.55 -33.49
C TYR A 624 -12.03 31.83 -34.50
N ALA A 625 -13.31 32.17 -34.52
CA ALA A 625 -14.30 31.45 -35.33
C ALA A 625 -14.18 31.69 -36.85
N CYS A 626 -13.53 32.79 -37.28
CA CYS A 626 -13.45 33.14 -38.70
C CYS A 626 -12.03 33.50 -39.12
N MET A 627 -11.37 34.41 -38.39
CA MET A 627 -10.15 35.05 -38.88
C MET A 627 -8.92 34.13 -38.87
N GLN A 628 -8.94 33.02 -38.15
CA GLN A 628 -7.89 32.00 -38.22
C GLN A 628 -7.74 31.42 -39.63
N CYS A 629 -8.86 31.10 -40.31
CA CYS A 629 -8.86 30.62 -41.70
C CYS A 629 -8.83 31.79 -42.70
N HIS A 630 -9.50 32.90 -42.38
CA HIS A 630 -9.54 34.09 -43.24
C HIS A 630 -8.31 35.00 -43.07
N ASN A 631 -7.12 34.41 -43.16
CA ASN A 631 -5.83 35.04 -42.95
C ASN A 631 -5.14 35.50 -44.25
N GLY A 632 -5.73 35.25 -45.42
CA GLY A 632 -5.18 35.59 -46.73
C GLY A 632 -4.33 34.49 -47.37
N THR A 633 -4.01 33.43 -46.62
CA THR A 633 -3.29 32.24 -47.09
C THR A 633 -4.26 31.08 -47.30
N ASP A 634 -5.05 30.72 -46.28
CA ASP A 634 -5.96 29.58 -46.34
C ASP A 634 -7.29 29.94 -47.02
N ALA A 635 -7.80 31.13 -46.71
CA ALA A 635 -8.95 31.73 -47.36
C ALA A 635 -8.72 33.23 -47.62
N PHE A 636 -9.67 33.86 -48.32
CA PHE A 636 -9.61 35.31 -48.51
C PHE A 636 -9.47 36.03 -47.17
N GLN A 637 -8.67 37.08 -47.15
CA GLN A 637 -8.37 37.78 -45.90
C GLN A 637 -9.58 38.59 -45.41
N MET A 638 -9.98 38.37 -44.17
CA MET A 638 -10.91 39.25 -43.46
C MET A 638 -10.12 40.35 -42.76
N THR A 639 -10.37 41.61 -43.12
CA THR A 639 -9.55 42.75 -42.68
C THR A 639 -10.12 43.50 -41.48
N SER A 640 -11.35 43.19 -41.04
CA SER A 640 -11.96 43.81 -39.85
C SER A 640 -13.02 42.92 -39.17
N TYR A 641 -13.26 43.19 -37.89
CA TYR A 641 -14.34 42.55 -37.12
C TYR A 641 -15.73 42.87 -37.65
N SER A 642 -15.95 44.10 -38.14
CA SER A 642 -17.22 44.50 -38.75
C SER A 642 -17.50 43.70 -40.03
N PHE A 643 -16.46 43.40 -40.80
CA PHE A 643 -16.58 42.58 -42.00
C PHE A 643 -16.91 41.14 -41.64
N ALA A 644 -16.18 40.52 -40.70
CA ALA A 644 -16.50 39.18 -40.22
C ALA A 644 -17.93 39.09 -39.64
N ALA A 645 -18.35 40.08 -38.85
CA ALA A 645 -19.69 40.15 -38.25
C ALA A 645 -20.81 40.19 -39.31
N SER A 646 -20.56 40.84 -40.46
CA SER A 646 -21.54 40.90 -41.56
C SER A 646 -21.84 39.54 -42.21
N TYR A 647 -20.91 38.57 -42.11
CA TYR A 647 -21.13 37.18 -42.56
C TYR A 647 -21.61 36.27 -41.43
N ALA A 648 -21.18 36.52 -40.19
CA ALA A 648 -21.56 35.69 -39.05
C ALA A 648 -23.06 35.79 -38.72
N SER A 649 -23.65 36.99 -38.88
CA SER A 649 -25.07 37.22 -38.64
C SER A 649 -25.94 36.56 -39.73
N GLY A 650 -26.63 35.48 -39.39
CA GLY A 650 -27.55 34.77 -40.30
C GLY A 650 -26.93 33.61 -41.08
N LEU A 651 -25.70 33.18 -40.73
CA LEU A 651 -25.01 32.06 -41.38
C LEU A 651 -25.80 30.73 -41.33
N HIS A 652 -26.67 30.56 -40.33
CA HIS A 652 -27.56 29.40 -40.16
C HIS A 652 -29.01 29.66 -40.60
N THR A 653 -29.29 30.83 -41.17
CA THR A 653 -30.63 31.17 -41.68
C THR A 653 -30.72 30.76 -43.16
N PRO A 654 -31.73 29.97 -43.57
CA PRO A 654 -31.87 29.45 -44.93
C PRO A 654 -31.93 30.50 -46.05
#